data_AF-A0A957GJM6-F1
#
_entry.id   AF-A0A957GJM6-F1
#
_cell.length_a   1.000
_cell.length_b   1.000
_cell.length_c   1.000
_cell.angle_alpha   90.00
_cell.angle_beta   90.00
_cell.angle_gamma   90.00
#
_symmetry.space_group_name_H-M   'P 1'
#
loop_
_entity.id
_entity.type
_entity.pdbx_description
1 polymer ?
#
loop_
_entity_poly.entity_id
_entity_poly.type
_entity_poly.pdbx_seq_one_letter_code
_entity_poly.pdbx_strand_id
1 'polypeptide(L)'
;MTKAITTPEQTAVSHPNLLSRPLATVLSLDWEKVIYLAFILLAIITRFWDLGSRVMSHDESLHTQFSYQFYIGDGYSHTPLMHGPFLFHITAVSYWLFGDSDLAARIPVALFGVVLVVLPALLLRRWLGRVGALFTSFLLLISPYITYYSRYIRHDIYVISWALIIFIASWYYLHDRKEKYLWWFASGTALMFSTKEVSFIYVAIFGSFFVLRLLGQIFASGWLGKNFSRIIPPLVVLGLGVLLIGGGFVTQKLVSGEAESTATAETDEGFAVDPTAEQTAVATTPNTGSETAARWVQIGGFGVLIGGLFFLAKQMRPFIDQFAEFDLIILFATLLLPSVSPLFTQIAGWNPQDYSINTCMLEGQETMSAVQILFNRALNGICWSSFLDSGITRSGIFLIITLIIGVAIGLWWHQRRWVIAAVIFHSIFLVLYTSVFTNPSGWFSGTIGSLGYWLEQQAVQRGSQPWYYYFFVTPFYEFLPIIFSTLAIGWWLRLHKISRTVGYWVGVLLLTLLGYSLSDWLANRSIEAQLNPNHLPAYLATAIILILGIILYLAVAYRAFATWGEANPLHALRDLWHSNELFGLIPYLTWWLLLTWAAYSYAGEKMPWLSTHFVIPMVFMAGWYFQQRLVPAVSTLFSRSGWLLLGLTMLLLVTVALAAGPLLLGQIQFGEQSADNLTGIGRFLGSLVLAVGVVYLWLRERGKVEEKTAVKPIFILGSFLLLSLLTIRFTYMAAYTNADYTNEFMVYAHGAPATKSIVMDQLDELSLRLYGDKSLRVAYDSDVAWPFTWYLRDYPNRVYFGDSPSQSLNDSPVVIVGRKNWDVTDPYLSKNFKHQDYTFLWWPMEDYRNFSWNAVFGTEQTGRGLGNPNVRQALWDIFFYRDFKKYGEVFGGTFTAAEWPLRHPLRLYIREDVLAELWDHGVGAVSVAGRVDPYEANELQLSPSLVINPNGVESAAADGLAAPRNVA
;
A
#
# COMPACT_ATOMS: atom_id res chain seq x y z
N MET A 1 3.40 -61.31 26.46
CA MET A 1 3.99 -61.23 25.12
C MET A 1 3.88 -59.80 24.62
N THR A 2 4.89 -59.00 24.96
CA THR A 2 5.08 -57.59 24.63
C THR A 2 5.76 -57.49 23.27
N LYS A 3 5.07 -57.00 22.24
CA LYS A 3 5.69 -56.62 20.97
C LYS A 3 6.32 -55.24 21.14
N ALA A 4 7.64 -55.21 21.25
CA ALA A 4 8.43 -54.00 21.27
C ALA A 4 8.27 -53.24 19.95
N ILE A 5 7.85 -51.99 20.05
CA ILE A 5 7.89 -51.01 18.96
C ILE A 5 9.34 -50.56 18.85
N THR A 6 10.08 -51.13 17.90
CA THR A 6 11.42 -50.66 17.53
C THR A 6 11.27 -49.36 16.76
N THR A 7 11.69 -48.26 17.38
CA THR A 7 11.97 -46.97 16.72
C THR A 7 12.90 -47.19 15.51
N PRO A 8 12.59 -46.65 14.32
CA PRO A 8 13.53 -46.68 13.21
C PRO A 8 14.72 -45.80 13.58
N GLU A 9 15.88 -46.44 13.64
CA GLU A 9 17.19 -45.84 13.82
C GLU A 9 17.37 -44.73 12.77
N GLN A 10 17.48 -43.47 13.22
CA GLN A 10 17.78 -42.34 12.37
C GLN A 10 19.21 -42.52 11.84
N THR A 11 19.35 -43.14 10.67
CA THR A 11 20.57 -43.03 9.87
C THR A 11 20.76 -41.55 9.56
N ALA A 12 21.79 -40.95 10.15
CA ALA A 12 22.22 -39.60 9.85
C ALA A 12 22.58 -39.52 8.36
N VAL A 13 21.65 -39.04 7.54
CA VAL A 13 21.91 -38.73 6.13
C VAL A 13 22.86 -37.55 6.12
N SER A 14 24.16 -37.83 5.91
CA SER A 14 25.15 -36.80 5.64
C SER A 14 24.69 -36.01 4.41
N HIS A 15 24.33 -34.74 4.59
CA HIS A 15 24.03 -33.87 3.46
C HIS A 15 25.30 -33.72 2.61
N PRO A 16 25.32 -34.18 1.35
CA PRO A 16 26.52 -34.03 0.53
C PRO A 16 26.80 -32.54 0.31
N ASN A 17 28.07 -32.18 0.46
CA ASN A 17 28.62 -30.83 0.31
C ASN A 17 28.15 -30.20 -1.00
N LEU A 18 27.76 -28.92 -0.99
CA LEU A 18 27.19 -28.23 -2.16
C LEU A 18 28.13 -28.23 -3.38
N LEU A 19 29.44 -28.28 -3.14
CA LEU A 19 30.52 -28.37 -4.13
C LEU A 19 30.79 -29.79 -4.65
N SER A 20 30.26 -30.82 -4.00
CA SER A 20 30.43 -32.24 -4.40
C SER A 20 29.36 -32.74 -5.36
N ARG A 21 28.35 -31.91 -5.66
CA ARG A 21 27.31 -32.23 -6.64
C ARG A 21 27.85 -31.93 -8.05
N PRO A 22 27.79 -32.88 -9.00
CA PRO A 22 28.17 -32.60 -10.37
C PRO A 22 27.37 -31.40 -10.88
N LEU A 23 28.05 -30.40 -11.44
CA LEU A 23 27.40 -29.21 -12.01
C LEU A 23 26.28 -29.62 -12.98
N ALA A 24 26.48 -30.72 -13.71
CA ALA A 24 25.52 -31.33 -14.62
C ALA A 24 24.19 -31.78 -13.98
N THR A 25 24.17 -32.21 -12.71
CA THR A 25 22.93 -32.59 -12.00
C THR A 25 22.19 -31.38 -11.44
N VAL A 26 22.90 -30.27 -11.21
CA VAL A 26 22.30 -28.98 -10.84
C VAL A 26 21.77 -28.26 -12.09
N LEU A 27 22.52 -28.32 -13.19
CA LEU A 27 22.22 -27.75 -14.51
C LEU A 27 21.25 -28.57 -15.37
N SER A 28 20.87 -29.78 -14.95
CA SER A 28 19.83 -30.53 -15.67
C SER A 28 18.53 -29.71 -15.65
N LEU A 29 18.12 -29.24 -16.83
CA LEU A 29 16.92 -28.42 -17.01
C LEU A 29 15.68 -29.31 -16.89
N ASP A 30 15.17 -29.42 -15.67
CA ASP A 30 13.84 -29.96 -15.44
C ASP A 30 12.80 -28.97 -15.97
N TRP A 31 11.63 -29.46 -16.44
CA TRP A 31 10.53 -28.61 -16.91
C TRP A 31 10.14 -27.53 -15.89
N GLU A 32 10.23 -27.85 -14.59
CA GLU A 32 9.97 -26.91 -13.50
C GLU A 32 11.01 -25.76 -13.47
N LYS A 33 12.29 -26.08 -13.65
CA LYS A 33 13.36 -25.06 -13.71
C LYS A 33 13.21 -24.18 -14.95
N VAL A 34 12.80 -24.74 -16.08
CA VAL A 34 12.51 -23.98 -17.32
C VAL A 34 11.39 -22.96 -17.08
N ILE A 35 10.31 -23.35 -16.39
CA ILE A 35 9.21 -22.43 -16.08
C ILE A 35 9.69 -21.31 -15.14
N TYR A 36 10.47 -21.63 -14.10
CA TYR A 36 11.01 -20.59 -13.22
C TYR A 36 11.98 -19.64 -13.95
N LEU A 37 12.83 -20.16 -14.84
CA LEU A 37 13.69 -19.33 -15.68
C LEU A 37 12.87 -18.42 -16.60
N ALA A 38 11.77 -18.92 -17.17
CA ALA A 38 10.83 -18.11 -17.93
C ALA A 38 10.19 -17.01 -17.07
N PHE A 39 9.77 -17.31 -15.84
CA PHE A 39 9.22 -16.31 -14.92
C PHE A 39 10.25 -15.25 -14.52
N ILE A 40 11.50 -15.65 -14.29
CA ILE A 40 12.60 -14.70 -14.01
C ILE A 40 12.83 -13.78 -15.21
N LEU A 41 12.92 -14.36 -16.42
CA LEU A 41 13.13 -13.58 -17.64
C LEU A 41 11.96 -12.60 -17.87
N LEU A 42 10.71 -13.08 -17.73
CA LEU A 42 9.53 -12.25 -17.85
C LEU A 42 9.48 -11.16 -16.77
N ALA A 43 9.89 -11.46 -15.53
CA ALA A 43 10.00 -10.46 -14.47
C ALA A 43 11.03 -9.39 -14.85
N ILE A 44 12.22 -9.78 -15.30
CA ILE A 44 13.25 -8.82 -15.74
C ILE A 44 12.70 -7.94 -16.86
N ILE A 45 12.11 -8.53 -17.91
CA ILE A 45 11.54 -7.77 -19.03
C ILE A 45 10.49 -6.78 -18.51
N THR A 46 9.51 -7.26 -17.75
CA THR A 46 8.38 -6.43 -17.30
C THR A 46 8.75 -5.37 -16.25
N ARG A 47 9.86 -5.51 -15.52
CA ARG A 47 10.29 -4.52 -14.52
C ARG A 47 11.31 -3.54 -15.09
N PHE A 48 12.12 -3.93 -16.07
CA PHE A 48 13.17 -3.07 -16.65
C PHE A 48 12.78 -2.44 -18.00
N TRP A 49 11.79 -2.98 -18.72
CA TRP A 49 11.34 -2.41 -20.00
C TRP A 49 10.80 -1.00 -19.81
N ASP A 50 11.34 -0.02 -20.53
CA ASP A 50 10.86 1.36 -20.53
C ASP A 50 10.78 2.01 -19.13
N LEU A 51 11.79 1.76 -18.29
CA LEU A 51 11.80 2.21 -16.90
C LEU A 51 12.10 3.72 -16.75
N GLY A 52 12.80 4.30 -17.73
CA GLY A 52 13.25 5.70 -17.73
C GLY A 52 12.35 6.70 -18.46
N SER A 53 11.31 6.27 -19.18
CA SER A 53 10.41 7.17 -19.92
C SER A 53 9.50 7.96 -18.98
N ARG A 54 8.89 7.25 -18.04
CA ARG A 54 7.92 7.74 -17.06
C ARG A 54 8.44 8.94 -16.25
N VAL A 55 7.59 9.95 -16.08
CA VAL A 55 7.89 11.16 -15.30
C VAL A 55 8.11 10.82 -13.82
N MET A 56 9.12 11.44 -13.18
CA MET A 56 9.24 11.45 -11.73
C MET A 56 8.06 12.19 -11.11
N SER A 57 7.23 11.45 -10.39
CA SER A 57 6.16 12.03 -9.59
C SER A 57 6.71 12.89 -8.45
N HIS A 58 5.85 13.69 -7.84
CA HIS A 58 6.19 14.52 -6.68
C HIS A 58 6.94 13.72 -5.60
N ASP A 59 6.41 12.56 -5.20
CA ASP A 59 7.02 11.72 -4.17
C ASP A 59 8.34 11.06 -4.62
N GLU A 60 8.46 10.66 -5.90
CA GLU A 60 9.71 10.08 -6.42
C GLU A 60 10.85 11.11 -6.49
N SER A 61 10.52 12.37 -6.78
CA SER A 61 11.50 13.44 -6.97
C SER A 61 12.30 13.74 -5.70
N LEU A 62 11.66 13.64 -4.53
CA LEU A 62 12.34 13.73 -3.23
C LEU A 62 13.38 12.62 -3.09
N HIS A 63 12.98 11.38 -3.35
CA HIS A 63 13.85 10.21 -3.22
C HIS A 63 15.06 10.26 -4.15
N THR A 64 14.85 10.68 -5.39
CA THR A 64 15.93 10.82 -6.37
C THR A 64 16.90 11.95 -6.02
N GLN A 65 16.38 13.11 -5.59
CA GLN A 65 17.19 14.27 -5.24
C GLN A 65 18.08 14.05 -4.02
N PHE A 66 17.55 13.52 -2.92
CA PHE A 66 18.36 13.27 -1.72
C PHE A 66 19.38 12.14 -1.94
N SER A 67 19.03 11.14 -2.75
CA SER A 67 19.99 10.10 -3.16
C SER A 67 21.12 10.68 -4.02
N TYR A 68 20.81 11.69 -4.84
CA TYR A 68 21.80 12.38 -5.67
C TYR A 68 22.73 13.25 -4.82
N GLN A 69 22.20 14.01 -3.85
CA GLN A 69 23.01 14.75 -2.87
C GLN A 69 23.99 13.85 -2.12
N PHE A 70 23.53 12.65 -1.74
CA PHE A 70 24.41 11.66 -1.12
C PHE A 70 25.51 11.17 -2.08
N TYR A 71 25.17 10.97 -3.36
CA TYR A 71 26.10 10.51 -4.39
C TYR A 71 27.19 11.54 -4.72
N ILE A 72 26.85 12.82 -4.87
CA ILE A 72 27.81 13.89 -5.21
C ILE A 72 28.69 14.34 -4.04
N GLY A 73 28.34 13.95 -2.80
CA GLY A 73 29.10 14.30 -1.60
C GLY A 73 28.67 15.59 -0.91
N ASP A 74 27.50 16.16 -1.27
CA ASP A 74 26.90 17.30 -0.58
C ASP A 74 26.39 16.94 0.84
N GLY A 75 26.43 15.65 1.17
CA GLY A 75 26.00 15.09 2.44
C GLY A 75 24.53 14.66 2.42
N TYR A 76 24.20 13.65 3.22
CA TYR A 76 22.83 13.22 3.47
C TYR A 76 22.56 13.22 4.97
N SER A 77 21.50 13.93 5.36
CA SER A 77 21.04 13.95 6.74
C SER A 77 19.71 13.24 6.86
N HIS A 78 19.67 12.15 7.65
CA HIS A 78 18.43 11.43 7.89
C HIS A 78 17.45 12.32 8.66
N THR A 79 16.30 12.56 8.02
CA THR A 79 15.15 13.22 8.63
C THR A 79 13.98 12.24 8.69
N PRO A 80 13.22 12.17 9.80
CA PRO A 80 12.07 11.27 9.90
C PRO A 80 11.00 11.48 8.82
N LEU A 81 10.90 12.68 8.27
CA LEU A 81 10.04 13.02 7.13
C LEU A 81 10.30 12.12 5.91
N MET A 82 11.54 11.69 5.70
CA MET A 82 11.99 10.98 4.50
C MET A 82 11.94 9.45 4.63
N HIS A 83 11.38 8.93 5.72
CA HIS A 83 11.43 7.52 6.10
C HIS A 83 12.87 7.01 6.25
N GLY A 84 13.03 5.69 6.27
CA GLY A 84 14.32 5.05 6.54
C GLY A 84 15.37 5.26 5.44
N PRO A 85 16.67 5.27 5.83
CA PRO A 85 17.79 5.61 4.96
C PRO A 85 18.12 4.57 3.87
N PHE A 86 17.58 3.33 3.96
CA PHE A 86 17.96 2.23 3.07
C PHE A 86 17.76 2.57 1.58
N LEU A 87 16.63 3.19 1.23
CA LEU A 87 16.30 3.58 -0.14
C LEU A 87 17.34 4.54 -0.72
N PHE A 88 17.77 5.53 0.07
CA PHE A 88 18.73 6.55 -0.39
C PHE A 88 20.12 5.95 -0.62
N HIS A 89 20.54 5.03 0.26
CA HIS A 89 21.83 4.34 0.13
C HIS A 89 21.87 3.45 -1.10
N ILE A 90 20.86 2.60 -1.32
CA ILE A 90 20.86 1.68 -2.46
C ILE A 90 20.73 2.43 -3.79
N THR A 91 20.01 3.55 -3.80
CA THR A 91 19.86 4.40 -4.99
C THR A 91 21.14 5.16 -5.31
N ALA A 92 21.86 5.68 -4.30
CA ALA A 92 23.17 6.28 -4.51
C ALA A 92 24.21 5.28 -5.05
N VAL A 93 24.18 4.02 -4.60
CA VAL A 93 24.99 2.94 -5.19
C VAL A 93 24.62 2.70 -6.65
N SER A 94 23.33 2.81 -7.01
CA SER A 94 22.88 2.71 -8.40
C SER A 94 23.41 3.86 -9.27
N TYR A 95 23.38 5.10 -8.76
CA TYR A 95 23.97 6.25 -9.44
C TYR A 95 25.47 6.10 -9.64
N TRP A 96 26.18 5.56 -8.65
CA TRP A 96 27.61 5.25 -8.79
C TRP A 96 27.92 4.21 -9.87
N LEU A 97 27.02 3.23 -10.09
CA LEU A 97 27.21 2.16 -11.09
C LEU A 97 26.77 2.56 -12.51
N PHE A 98 25.68 3.33 -12.64
CA PHE A 98 24.99 3.55 -13.92
C PHE A 98 24.84 5.03 -14.31
N GLY A 99 25.30 5.97 -13.47
CA GLY A 99 25.11 7.41 -13.64
C GLY A 99 23.79 7.92 -13.05
N ASP A 100 23.65 9.24 -12.91
CA ASP A 100 22.48 9.91 -12.38
C ASP A 100 21.40 10.11 -13.47
N SER A 101 20.51 9.13 -13.59
CA SER A 101 19.40 9.16 -14.54
C SER A 101 18.11 8.60 -13.93
N ASP A 102 16.98 8.93 -14.54
CA ASP A 102 15.66 8.40 -14.15
C ASP A 102 15.63 6.86 -14.17
N LEU A 103 16.37 6.25 -15.10
CA LEU A 103 16.55 4.81 -15.17
C LEU A 103 17.30 4.30 -13.94
N ALA A 104 18.48 4.88 -13.66
CA ALA A 104 19.34 4.45 -12.57
C ALA A 104 18.66 4.59 -11.20
N ALA A 105 17.80 5.59 -11.02
CA ALA A 105 16.99 5.77 -9.82
C ALA A 105 16.07 4.56 -9.53
N ARG A 106 15.49 3.97 -10.58
CA ARG A 106 14.47 2.91 -10.46
C ARG A 106 15.05 1.48 -10.57
N ILE A 107 16.31 1.30 -10.98
CA ILE A 107 16.97 -0.02 -11.06
C ILE A 107 16.87 -0.82 -9.75
N PRO A 108 17.17 -0.23 -8.56
CA PRO A 108 17.13 -1.00 -7.32
C PRO A 108 15.74 -1.51 -6.96
N VAL A 109 14.70 -0.71 -7.15
CA VAL A 109 13.32 -1.13 -6.84
C VAL A 109 12.84 -2.20 -7.84
N ALA A 110 13.23 -2.10 -9.11
CA ALA A 110 12.95 -3.11 -10.13
C ALA A 110 13.62 -4.45 -9.80
N LEU A 111 14.87 -4.43 -9.31
CA LEU A 111 15.60 -5.62 -8.90
C LEU A 111 14.91 -6.33 -7.72
N PHE A 112 14.50 -5.59 -6.69
CA PHE A 112 13.77 -6.18 -5.57
C PHE A 112 12.38 -6.71 -5.98
N GLY A 113 11.73 -6.08 -6.96
CA GLY A 113 10.54 -6.61 -7.61
C GLY A 113 10.76 -7.99 -8.26
N VAL A 114 11.90 -8.21 -8.91
CA VAL A 114 12.30 -9.52 -9.45
C VAL A 114 12.58 -10.52 -8.31
N VAL A 115 13.27 -10.09 -7.26
CA VAL A 115 13.56 -10.93 -6.08
C VAL A 115 12.27 -11.45 -5.45
N LEU A 116 11.23 -10.62 -5.32
CA LEU A 116 9.92 -11.04 -4.80
C LEU A 116 9.29 -12.18 -5.59
N VAL A 117 9.40 -12.18 -6.92
CA VAL A 117 8.89 -13.25 -7.79
C VAL A 117 9.64 -14.57 -7.56
N VAL A 118 10.94 -14.50 -7.24
CA VAL A 118 11.83 -15.67 -7.13
C VAL A 118 11.83 -16.28 -5.73
N LEU A 119 11.64 -15.48 -4.68
CA LEU A 119 11.71 -15.93 -3.29
C LEU A 119 10.80 -17.15 -2.98
N PRO A 120 9.52 -17.19 -3.41
CA PRO A 120 8.66 -18.35 -3.18
C PRO A 120 9.21 -19.62 -3.83
N ALA A 121 9.73 -19.49 -5.05
CA ALA A 121 10.33 -20.58 -5.81
C ALA A 121 11.58 -21.16 -5.14
N LEU A 122 12.35 -20.36 -4.39
CA LEU A 122 13.58 -20.83 -3.76
C LEU A 122 13.35 -21.38 -2.34
N LEU A 123 12.53 -20.69 -1.55
CA LEU A 123 12.52 -20.90 -0.09
C LEU A 123 11.23 -21.52 0.43
N LEU A 124 10.11 -21.48 -0.31
CA LEU A 124 8.80 -21.90 0.21
C LEU A 124 8.25 -23.19 -0.42
N ARG A 125 9.02 -23.86 -1.30
CA ARG A 125 8.63 -25.16 -1.91
C ARG A 125 8.26 -26.24 -0.90
N ARG A 126 8.91 -26.26 0.28
CA ARG A 126 8.66 -27.24 1.34
C ARG A 126 7.22 -27.20 1.86
N TRP A 127 6.58 -26.03 1.87
CA TRP A 127 5.25 -25.84 2.45
C TRP A 127 4.14 -25.59 1.43
N LEU A 128 4.44 -24.87 0.35
CA LEU A 128 3.48 -24.62 -0.73
C LEU A 128 3.39 -25.78 -1.71
N GLY A 129 4.38 -26.69 -1.72
CA GLY A 129 4.52 -27.72 -2.75
C GLY A 129 5.00 -27.15 -4.09
N ARG A 130 5.22 -28.04 -5.07
CA ARG A 130 5.78 -27.67 -6.38
C ARG A 130 4.82 -26.81 -7.20
N VAL A 131 3.55 -27.20 -7.28
CA VAL A 131 2.52 -26.47 -8.03
C VAL A 131 2.20 -25.16 -7.31
N GLY A 132 2.04 -25.18 -5.98
CA GLY A 132 1.74 -23.96 -5.23
C GLY A 132 2.81 -22.87 -5.37
N ALA A 133 4.10 -23.24 -5.30
CA ALA A 133 5.19 -22.28 -5.48
C ALA A 133 5.22 -21.67 -6.90
N LEU A 134 4.89 -22.45 -7.94
CA LEU A 134 4.76 -21.95 -9.32
C LEU A 134 3.63 -20.92 -9.43
N PHE A 135 2.43 -21.23 -8.91
CA PHE A 135 1.29 -20.31 -8.95
C PHE A 135 1.53 -19.05 -8.11
N THR A 136 2.17 -19.15 -6.94
CA THR A 136 2.57 -17.98 -6.15
C THR A 136 3.52 -17.08 -6.92
N SER A 137 4.55 -17.65 -7.55
CA SER A 137 5.53 -16.87 -8.33
C SER A 137 4.87 -16.20 -9.54
N PHE A 138 3.99 -16.93 -10.24
CA PHE A 138 3.23 -16.39 -11.36
C PHE A 138 2.29 -15.25 -10.94
N LEU A 139 1.57 -15.39 -9.83
CA LEU A 139 0.69 -14.35 -9.30
C LEU A 139 1.46 -13.06 -8.94
N LEU A 140 2.65 -13.18 -8.34
CA LEU A 140 3.51 -12.01 -8.08
C LEU A 140 4.06 -11.39 -9.37
N LEU A 141 4.29 -12.19 -10.41
CA LEU A 141 4.73 -11.70 -11.72
C LEU A 141 3.65 -10.84 -12.39
N ILE A 142 2.38 -11.26 -12.33
CA ILE A 142 1.28 -10.58 -13.03
C ILE A 142 0.54 -9.53 -12.19
N SER A 143 0.78 -9.45 -10.88
CA SER A 143 0.09 -8.52 -9.97
C SER A 143 0.29 -7.06 -10.41
N PRO A 144 -0.80 -6.26 -10.56
CA PRO A 144 -0.71 -4.84 -10.89
C PRO A 144 0.05 -4.06 -9.82
N TYR A 145 -0.25 -4.27 -8.53
CA TYR A 145 0.42 -3.55 -7.43
C TYR A 145 1.90 -3.84 -7.37
N ILE A 146 2.29 -5.12 -7.41
CA ILE A 146 3.70 -5.48 -7.34
C ILE A 146 4.44 -4.96 -8.57
N THR A 147 3.88 -5.07 -9.77
CA THR A 147 4.55 -4.62 -11.00
C THR A 147 4.68 -3.09 -11.05
N TYR A 148 3.63 -2.35 -10.70
CA TYR A 148 3.63 -0.89 -10.70
C TYR A 148 4.63 -0.33 -9.69
N TYR A 149 4.56 -0.78 -8.43
CA TYR A 149 5.45 -0.30 -7.37
C TYR A 149 6.88 -0.84 -7.49
N SER A 150 7.12 -1.88 -8.28
CA SER A 150 8.48 -2.30 -8.67
C SER A 150 9.11 -1.36 -9.71
N ARG A 151 8.34 -0.45 -10.32
CA ARG A 151 8.80 0.52 -11.33
C ARG A 151 8.72 1.97 -10.83
N TYR A 152 8.47 2.15 -9.55
CA TYR A 152 8.22 3.44 -8.91
C TYR A 152 9.11 3.54 -7.67
N ILE A 153 9.98 4.55 -7.59
CA ILE A 153 10.96 4.63 -6.49
C ILE A 153 10.26 4.98 -5.17
N ARG A 154 9.96 3.95 -4.38
CA ARG A 154 9.35 4.08 -3.04
C ARG A 154 9.79 2.96 -2.11
N HIS A 155 9.66 3.18 -0.81
CA HIS A 155 10.07 2.26 0.24
C HIS A 155 9.31 0.92 0.28
N ASP A 156 8.07 0.86 -0.21
CA ASP A 156 7.13 -0.25 0.05
C ASP A 156 7.61 -1.63 -0.45
N ILE A 157 8.20 -1.71 -1.65
CA ILE A 157 8.73 -2.97 -2.20
C ILE A 157 9.89 -3.52 -1.37
N TYR A 158 10.75 -2.64 -0.85
CA TYR A 158 11.85 -3.05 0.04
C TYR A 158 11.30 -3.58 1.37
N VAL A 159 10.36 -2.86 2.00
CA VAL A 159 9.73 -3.31 3.26
C VAL A 159 9.11 -4.69 3.10
N ILE A 160 8.37 -4.92 2.01
CA ILE A 160 7.72 -6.20 1.73
C ILE A 160 8.75 -7.33 1.55
N SER A 161 9.85 -7.04 0.87
CA SER A 161 10.95 -8.00 0.68
C SER A 161 11.56 -8.41 2.03
N TRP A 162 11.79 -7.46 2.92
CA TRP A 162 12.29 -7.72 4.27
C TRP A 162 11.26 -8.45 5.13
N ALA A 163 9.98 -8.05 5.08
CA ALA A 163 8.89 -8.73 5.78
C ALA A 163 8.76 -10.19 5.34
N LEU A 164 8.94 -10.47 4.04
CA LEU A 164 8.94 -11.84 3.53
C LEU A 164 10.15 -12.64 4.02
N ILE A 165 11.34 -12.04 4.08
CA ILE A 165 12.53 -12.68 4.67
C ILE A 165 12.30 -13.00 6.15
N ILE A 166 11.72 -12.08 6.92
CA ILE A 166 11.37 -12.29 8.33
C ILE A 166 10.35 -13.41 8.47
N PHE A 167 9.31 -13.43 7.63
CA PHE A 167 8.30 -14.49 7.60
C PHE A 167 8.95 -15.86 7.32
N ILE A 168 9.79 -15.94 6.29
CA ILE A 168 10.52 -17.17 5.93
C ILE A 168 11.45 -17.61 7.06
N ALA A 169 12.25 -16.69 7.60
CA ALA A 169 13.20 -16.98 8.68
C ALA A 169 12.48 -17.48 9.93
N SER A 170 11.38 -16.82 10.32
CA SER A 170 10.51 -17.24 11.42
C SER A 170 9.97 -18.65 11.18
N TRP A 171 9.43 -18.91 9.99
CA TRP A 171 8.80 -20.19 9.67
C TRP A 171 9.80 -21.36 9.63
N TYR A 172 10.99 -21.14 9.07
CA TYR A 172 12.09 -22.11 9.12
C TYR A 172 12.58 -22.35 10.55
N TYR A 173 12.70 -21.30 11.36
CA TYR A 173 13.15 -21.42 12.75
C TYR A 173 12.18 -22.25 13.60
N LEU A 174 10.87 -22.02 13.44
CA LEU A 174 9.81 -22.76 14.14
C LEU A 174 9.87 -24.28 13.89
N HIS A 175 10.44 -24.73 12.77
CA HIS A 175 10.53 -26.15 12.41
C HIS A 175 11.93 -26.75 12.62
N ASP A 176 12.97 -26.09 12.11
CA ASP A 176 14.33 -26.64 12.07
C ASP A 176 15.21 -26.23 13.27
N ARG A 177 14.83 -25.16 13.98
CA ARG A 177 15.57 -24.58 15.14
C ARG A 177 17.07 -24.36 14.92
N LYS A 178 17.47 -24.01 13.69
CA LYS A 178 18.86 -23.68 13.36
C LYS A 178 19.16 -22.20 13.60
N GLU A 179 20.30 -21.90 14.21
CA GLU A 179 20.70 -20.53 14.58
C GLU A 179 20.82 -19.58 13.38
N LYS A 180 21.15 -20.10 12.19
CA LYS A 180 21.23 -19.28 10.96
C LYS A 180 19.94 -18.50 10.66
N TYR A 181 18.78 -19.04 11.03
CA TYR A 181 17.50 -18.38 10.77
C TYR A 181 17.24 -17.22 11.76
N LEU A 182 17.84 -17.26 12.95
CA LEU A 182 17.82 -16.12 13.88
C LEU A 182 18.64 -14.95 13.34
N TRP A 183 19.75 -15.24 12.64
CA TRP A 183 20.56 -14.21 11.99
C TRP A 183 19.84 -13.56 10.81
N TRP A 184 19.14 -14.36 10.00
CA TRP A 184 18.27 -13.84 8.94
C TRP A 184 17.14 -12.99 9.49
N PHE A 185 16.53 -13.44 10.59
CA PHE A 185 15.49 -12.69 11.28
C PHE A 185 16.00 -11.34 11.83
N ALA A 186 17.15 -11.33 12.50
CA ALA A 186 17.75 -10.09 13.02
C ALA A 186 18.15 -9.13 11.88
N SER A 187 18.78 -9.64 10.81
CA SER A 187 19.18 -8.84 9.64
C SER A 187 17.97 -8.26 8.92
N GLY A 188 16.94 -9.08 8.68
CA GLY A 188 15.70 -8.65 8.04
C GLY A 188 14.96 -7.59 8.87
N THR A 189 14.93 -7.75 10.20
CA THR A 189 14.33 -6.75 11.09
C THR A 189 15.08 -5.42 11.04
N ALA A 190 16.43 -5.44 11.04
CA ALA A 190 17.23 -4.21 10.94
C ALA A 190 16.99 -3.46 9.62
N LEU A 191 16.96 -4.18 8.51
CA LEU A 191 16.73 -3.61 7.18
C LEU A 191 15.29 -3.10 7.02
N MET A 192 14.30 -3.81 7.57
CA MET A 192 12.90 -3.38 7.57
C MET A 192 12.75 -2.03 8.30
N PHE A 193 13.30 -1.92 9.52
CA PHE A 193 13.30 -0.68 10.30
C PHE A 193 14.08 0.45 9.61
N SER A 194 15.18 0.12 8.92
CA SER A 194 15.94 1.09 8.13
C SER A 194 15.26 1.50 6.82
N THR A 195 14.06 0.99 6.53
CA THR A 195 13.31 1.29 5.31
C THR A 195 12.09 2.17 5.61
N LYS A 196 11.18 1.75 6.49
CA LYS A 196 9.92 2.51 6.74
C LYS A 196 9.33 2.21 8.11
N GLU A 197 8.62 3.16 8.68
CA GLU A 197 7.96 3.09 9.99
C GLU A 197 6.81 2.07 10.00
N VAL A 198 6.29 1.69 8.82
CA VAL A 198 5.37 0.55 8.65
C VAL A 198 5.91 -0.75 9.29
N SER A 199 7.22 -0.85 9.53
CA SER A 199 7.86 -1.89 10.33
C SER A 199 7.20 -2.14 11.69
N PHE A 200 6.71 -1.10 12.38
CA PHE A 200 6.03 -1.26 13.68
C PHE A 200 4.74 -2.07 13.55
N ILE A 201 3.98 -1.87 12.47
CA ILE A 201 2.77 -2.64 12.17
C ILE A 201 3.13 -4.10 11.91
N TYR A 202 4.19 -4.38 11.13
CA TYR A 202 4.65 -5.75 10.88
C TYR A 202 5.07 -6.49 12.16
N VAL A 203 5.75 -5.79 13.07
CA VAL A 203 6.12 -6.35 14.39
C VAL A 203 4.88 -6.68 15.20
N ALA A 204 3.86 -5.82 15.20
CA ALA A 204 2.59 -6.11 15.86
C ALA A 204 1.89 -7.34 15.23
N ILE A 205 1.86 -7.44 13.90
CA ILE A 205 1.22 -8.55 13.18
C ILE A 205 1.93 -9.88 13.46
N PHE A 206 3.25 -9.94 13.26
CA PHE A 206 4.01 -11.17 13.43
C PHE A 206 4.20 -11.53 14.91
N GLY A 207 4.49 -10.53 15.75
CA GLY A 207 4.65 -10.70 17.19
C GLY A 207 3.36 -11.20 17.86
N SER A 208 2.19 -10.61 17.54
CA SER A 208 0.92 -11.08 18.09
C SER A 208 0.61 -12.52 17.69
N PHE A 209 0.93 -12.94 16.46
CA PHE A 209 0.78 -14.33 16.05
C PHE A 209 1.65 -15.28 16.88
N PHE A 210 2.91 -14.94 17.11
CA PHE A 210 3.81 -15.77 17.93
C PHE A 210 3.33 -15.84 19.38
N VAL A 211 2.85 -14.73 19.95
CA VAL A 211 2.27 -14.71 21.30
C VAL A 211 1.03 -15.60 21.37
N LEU A 212 0.08 -15.47 20.43
CA LEU A 212 -1.13 -16.29 20.40
C LEU A 212 -0.80 -17.77 20.24
N ARG A 213 0.17 -18.10 19.39
CA ARG A 213 0.65 -19.47 19.19
C ARG A 213 1.31 -20.05 20.44
N LEU A 214 2.17 -19.27 21.11
CA LEU A 214 2.80 -19.67 22.36
C LEU A 214 1.75 -19.91 23.45
N LEU A 215 0.80 -18.98 23.62
CA LEU A 215 -0.31 -19.14 24.56
C LEU A 215 -1.13 -20.39 24.25
N GLY A 216 -1.50 -20.61 22.98
CA GLY A 216 -2.21 -21.80 22.54
C GLY A 216 -1.51 -23.10 22.92
N GLN A 217 -0.19 -23.19 22.69
CA GLN A 217 0.62 -24.34 23.07
C GLN A 217 0.72 -24.53 24.58
N ILE A 218 0.86 -23.44 25.34
CA ILE A 218 0.86 -23.49 26.82
C ILE A 218 -0.48 -24.04 27.31
N PHE A 219 -1.62 -23.55 26.81
CA PHE A 219 -2.94 -24.02 27.18
C PHE A 219 -3.15 -25.50 26.82
N ALA A 220 -2.72 -25.91 25.62
CA ALA A 220 -2.87 -27.30 25.15
C ALA A 220 -2.05 -28.32 25.96
N SER A 221 -0.91 -27.90 26.54
CA SER A 221 -0.01 -28.78 27.29
C SER A 221 -0.55 -29.26 28.66
N GLY A 222 -1.62 -28.63 29.17
CA GLY A 222 -2.13 -28.87 30.52
C GLY A 222 -1.19 -28.43 31.67
N TRP A 223 -0.04 -27.82 31.36
CA TRP A 223 0.91 -27.31 32.35
C TRP A 223 0.29 -26.24 33.26
N LEU A 224 -0.55 -25.38 32.67
CA LEU A 224 -1.19 -24.26 33.37
C LEU A 224 -2.06 -24.74 34.54
N GLY A 225 -2.76 -25.88 34.40
CA GLY A 225 -3.62 -26.43 35.43
C GLY A 225 -2.84 -26.98 36.64
N LYS A 226 -1.66 -27.57 36.41
CA LYS A 226 -0.81 -28.14 37.49
C LYS A 226 -0.01 -27.08 38.23
N ASN A 227 0.36 -25.99 37.55
CA ASN A 227 1.24 -24.97 38.07
C ASN A 227 0.53 -23.63 38.31
N PHE A 228 -0.80 -23.61 38.32
CA PHE A 228 -1.61 -22.39 38.46
C PHE A 228 -1.21 -21.54 39.66
N SER A 229 -0.95 -22.17 40.82
CA SER A 229 -0.52 -21.49 42.05
C SER A 229 0.80 -20.72 41.90
N ARG A 230 1.70 -21.15 41.00
CA ARG A 230 2.96 -20.48 40.70
C ARG A 230 2.78 -19.28 39.76
N ILE A 231 1.68 -19.23 39.02
CA ILE A 231 1.38 -18.21 38.01
C ILE A 231 0.53 -17.07 38.60
N ILE A 232 -0.19 -17.32 39.71
CA ILE A 232 -1.00 -16.29 40.39
C ILE A 232 -0.17 -15.06 40.78
N PRO A 233 1.00 -15.17 41.46
CA PRO A 233 1.77 -13.99 41.84
C PRO A 233 2.17 -13.10 40.65
N PRO A 234 2.73 -13.60 39.53
CA PRO A 234 3.00 -12.77 38.37
C PRO A 234 1.74 -12.21 37.70
N LEU A 235 0.62 -12.95 37.68
CA LEU A 235 -0.65 -12.43 37.16
C LEU A 235 -1.21 -11.29 38.00
N VAL A 236 -1.05 -11.32 39.33
CA VAL A 236 -1.44 -10.22 40.22
C VAL A 236 -0.60 -8.97 39.94
N VAL A 237 0.71 -9.14 39.74
CA VAL A 237 1.61 -8.04 39.35
C VAL A 237 1.22 -7.47 37.98
N LEU A 238 0.90 -8.33 37.01
CA LEU A 238 0.39 -7.90 35.70
C LEU A 238 -0.93 -7.14 35.82
N GLY A 239 -1.87 -7.66 36.61
CA GLY A 239 -3.16 -7.01 36.88
C GLY A 239 -2.97 -5.64 37.54
N LEU A 240 -2.05 -5.52 38.50
CA LEU A 240 -1.69 -4.24 39.10
C LEU A 240 -1.12 -3.27 38.06
N GLY A 241 -0.23 -3.72 37.17
CA GLY A 241 0.30 -2.90 36.08
C GLY A 241 -0.80 -2.38 35.15
N VAL A 242 -1.73 -3.25 34.73
CA VAL A 242 -2.88 -2.85 33.89
C VAL A 242 -3.81 -1.88 34.61
N LEU A 243 -4.06 -2.09 35.91
CA LEU A 243 -4.86 -1.18 36.73
C LEU A 243 -4.22 0.20 36.88
N LEU A 244 -2.89 0.27 37.06
CA LEU A 244 -2.16 1.54 37.13
C LEU A 244 -2.20 2.30 35.79
N ILE A 245 -2.00 1.60 34.68
CA ILE A 245 -2.09 2.19 33.33
C ILE A 245 -3.53 2.69 33.07
N GLY A 246 -4.53 1.83 33.31
CA GLY A 246 -5.93 2.16 33.09
C GLY A 246 -6.42 3.28 34.00
N GLY A 247 -6.06 3.24 35.29
CA GLY A 247 -6.35 4.29 36.26
C GLY A 247 -5.74 5.62 35.84
N GLY A 248 -4.47 5.64 35.47
CA GLY A 248 -3.80 6.86 34.99
C GLY A 248 -4.42 7.41 33.70
N PHE A 249 -4.84 6.56 32.76
CA PHE A 249 -5.50 6.98 31.52
C PHE A 249 -6.89 7.57 31.76
N VAL A 250 -7.70 6.93 32.62
CA VAL A 250 -9.04 7.40 32.98
C VAL A 250 -8.95 8.73 33.72
N THR A 251 -8.03 8.87 34.68
CA THR A 251 -7.81 10.14 35.38
C THR A 251 -7.39 11.25 34.40
N GLN A 252 -6.53 10.94 33.43
CA GLN A 252 -6.15 11.91 32.40
C GLN A 252 -7.35 12.38 31.57
N LYS A 253 -8.19 11.47 31.08
CA LYS A 253 -9.39 11.82 30.30
C LYS A 253 -10.44 12.59 31.09
N LEU A 254 -10.61 12.27 32.38
CA LEU A 254 -11.56 12.97 33.25
C LEU A 254 -11.09 14.40 33.57
N VAL A 255 -9.79 14.61 33.71
CA VAL A 255 -9.19 15.93 33.97
C VAL A 255 -9.11 16.77 32.68
N SER A 256 -8.90 16.16 31.51
CA SER A 256 -8.84 16.87 30.22
C SER A 256 -10.21 17.23 29.65
N GLY A 257 -11.29 16.60 30.12
CA GLY A 257 -12.66 16.76 29.60
C GLY A 257 -13.32 18.13 29.83
N GLU A 258 -12.66 19.07 30.52
CA GLU A 258 -13.14 20.45 30.68
C GLU A 258 -12.66 21.42 29.58
N ALA A 259 -11.82 20.98 28.63
CA ALA A 259 -11.13 21.87 27.68
C ALA A 259 -11.37 21.60 26.17
N GLU A 260 -12.49 20.98 25.77
CA GLU A 260 -12.83 20.80 24.34
C GLU A 260 -14.07 21.61 23.93
N SER A 261 -13.86 22.90 23.59
CA SER A 261 -14.74 23.63 22.68
C SER A 261 -13.98 24.75 21.96
N THR A 262 -13.09 24.37 21.05
CA THR A 262 -12.69 25.28 19.96
C THR A 262 -12.19 24.43 18.81
N ALA A 263 -13.12 23.97 17.97
CA ALA A 263 -12.78 23.51 16.64
C ALA A 263 -12.15 24.68 15.89
N THR A 264 -10.86 24.56 15.56
CA THR A 264 -10.19 25.46 14.64
C THR A 264 -10.84 25.31 13.27
N ALA A 265 -11.29 26.44 12.72
CA ALA A 265 -11.81 26.54 11.38
C ALA A 265 -10.80 25.96 10.37
N GLU A 266 -11.28 25.07 9.52
CA GLU A 266 -10.61 24.66 8.28
C GLU A 266 -10.23 25.94 7.51
N THR A 267 -8.93 26.19 7.41
CA THR A 267 -8.40 27.11 6.40
C THR A 267 -8.13 26.28 5.17
N ASP A 268 -8.81 26.68 4.10
CA ASP A 268 -8.78 26.13 2.74
C ASP A 268 -7.44 26.47 2.07
N GLU A 269 -6.33 26.00 2.65
CA GLU A 269 -4.99 26.13 2.08
C GLU A 269 -4.52 24.80 1.49
N GLY A 270 -4.20 24.84 0.20
CA GLY A 270 -3.87 23.67 -0.61
C GLY A 270 -2.70 22.85 -0.08
N PHE A 271 -2.97 21.55 0.09
CA PHE A 271 -2.16 20.34 -0.09
C PHE A 271 -0.66 20.24 0.24
N ALA A 272 0.01 21.28 0.71
CA ALA A 272 1.36 21.23 1.24
C ALA A 272 1.43 22.14 2.47
N VAL A 273 1.56 21.52 3.65
CA VAL A 273 2.04 22.28 4.82
C VAL A 273 3.43 22.78 4.46
N ASP A 274 3.58 24.11 4.37
CA ASP A 274 4.85 24.76 4.17
C ASP A 274 5.87 24.22 5.21
N PRO A 275 6.98 23.59 4.80
CA PRO A 275 7.99 23.07 5.72
C PRO A 275 8.70 24.18 6.51
N THR A 276 8.48 25.45 6.13
CA THR A 276 8.92 26.66 6.82
C THR A 276 7.81 27.42 7.53
N ALA A 277 6.56 26.95 7.50
CA ALA A 277 5.52 27.53 8.35
C ALA A 277 5.94 27.33 9.81
N GLU A 278 6.19 28.44 10.51
CA GLU A 278 6.26 28.43 11.96
C GLU A 278 4.94 27.82 12.44
N GLN A 279 4.98 26.56 12.88
CA GLN A 279 3.90 26.00 13.66
C GLN A 279 3.74 26.93 14.85
N THR A 280 2.71 27.78 14.82
CA THR A 280 2.27 28.48 16.01
C THR A 280 1.97 27.40 17.01
N ALA A 281 2.90 27.21 17.95
CA ALA A 281 2.78 26.24 19.02
C ALA A 281 1.40 26.45 19.62
N VAL A 282 0.53 25.47 19.46
CA VAL A 282 -0.73 25.44 20.21
C VAL A 282 -0.30 25.60 21.66
N ALA A 283 -0.67 26.73 22.26
CA ALA A 283 -0.28 27.04 23.62
C ALA A 283 -0.76 25.89 24.50
N THR A 284 0.16 25.02 24.90
CA THR A 284 -0.11 23.95 25.85
C THR A 284 -0.61 24.62 27.11
N THR A 285 -1.90 24.45 27.40
CA THR A 285 -2.46 24.78 28.69
C THR A 285 -1.57 24.15 29.78
N PRO A 286 -1.25 24.86 30.87
CA PRO A 286 -0.35 24.32 31.88
C PRO A 286 -0.95 23.03 32.45
N ASN A 287 -0.28 21.89 32.22
CA ASN A 287 -0.70 20.60 32.76
C ASN A 287 -0.92 20.76 34.28
N THR A 288 -2.10 20.40 34.76
CA THR A 288 -2.37 20.42 36.20
C THR A 288 -1.45 19.41 36.92
N GLY A 289 -1.10 19.66 38.19
CA GLY A 289 -0.26 18.74 38.96
C GLY A 289 -0.83 17.32 39.04
N SER A 290 -2.16 17.19 38.99
CA SER A 290 -2.89 15.92 38.92
C SER A 290 -2.73 15.19 37.59
N GLU A 291 -2.70 15.90 36.45
CA GLU A 291 -2.46 15.29 35.14
C GLU A 291 -1.03 14.77 35.03
N THR A 292 -0.06 15.54 35.52
CA THR A 292 1.35 15.12 35.54
C THR A 292 1.53 13.88 36.41
N ALA A 293 0.89 13.83 37.58
CA ALA A 293 0.91 12.64 38.45
C ALA A 293 0.27 11.42 37.76
N ALA A 294 -0.86 11.60 37.05
CA ALA A 294 -1.52 10.53 36.32
C ALA A 294 -0.62 9.93 35.22
N ARG A 295 0.10 10.77 34.47
CA ARG A 295 1.08 10.35 33.45
C ARG A 295 2.22 9.50 34.04
N TRP A 296 2.80 9.92 35.17
CA TRP A 296 3.85 9.14 35.85
C TRP A 296 3.33 7.83 36.45
N VAL A 297 2.07 7.79 36.91
CA VAL A 297 1.40 6.54 37.31
C VAL A 297 1.27 5.57 36.13
N GLN A 298 0.96 6.05 34.91
CA GLN A 298 0.94 5.21 33.72
C GLN A 298 2.33 4.62 33.43
N ILE A 299 3.39 5.44 33.45
CA ILE A 299 4.77 4.98 33.22
C ILE A 299 5.21 3.95 34.26
N GLY A 300 4.92 4.21 35.55
CA GLY A 300 5.16 3.26 36.63
C GLY A 300 4.38 1.96 36.43
N GLY A 301 3.13 2.06 35.96
CA GLY A 301 2.29 0.92 35.58
C GLY A 301 2.90 0.07 34.46
N PHE A 302 3.46 0.69 33.42
CA PHE A 302 4.22 -0.01 32.38
C PHE A 302 5.46 -0.71 32.93
N GLY A 303 6.20 -0.07 33.85
CA GLY A 303 7.33 -0.70 34.54
C GLY A 303 6.91 -1.95 35.32
N VAL A 304 5.80 -1.87 36.07
CA VAL A 304 5.20 -3.01 36.80
C VAL A 304 4.74 -4.09 35.84
N LEU A 305 4.15 -3.73 34.69
CA LEU A 305 3.72 -4.66 33.64
C LEU A 305 4.92 -5.43 33.06
N ILE A 306 5.99 -4.73 32.67
CA ILE A 306 7.22 -5.34 32.13
C ILE A 306 7.86 -6.25 33.19
N GLY A 307 7.93 -5.80 34.45
CA GLY A 307 8.41 -6.61 35.57
C GLY A 307 7.56 -7.84 35.82
N GLY A 308 6.23 -7.72 35.72
CA GLY A 308 5.28 -8.84 35.82
C GLY A 308 5.43 -9.84 34.69
N LEU A 309 5.60 -9.38 33.44
CA LEU A 309 5.85 -10.23 32.27
C LEU A 309 7.19 -10.98 32.41
N PHE A 310 8.24 -10.28 32.86
CA PHE A 310 9.54 -10.90 33.13
C PHE A 310 9.45 -11.94 34.25
N PHE A 311 8.75 -11.63 35.34
CA PHE A 311 8.55 -12.56 36.45
C PHE A 311 7.76 -13.80 36.01
N LEU A 312 6.72 -13.62 35.18
CA LEU A 312 5.98 -14.71 34.56
C LEU A 312 6.90 -15.59 33.70
N ALA A 313 7.65 -14.98 32.78
CA ALA A 313 8.58 -15.69 31.91
C ALA A 313 9.65 -16.44 32.72
N LYS A 314 10.18 -15.83 33.78
CA LYS A 314 11.16 -16.46 34.69
C LYS A 314 10.59 -17.68 35.40
N GLN A 315 9.34 -17.62 35.87
CA GLN A 315 8.69 -18.74 36.51
C GLN A 315 8.39 -19.89 35.52
N MET A 316 8.16 -19.54 34.26
CA MET A 316 7.85 -20.48 33.18
C MET A 316 9.07 -21.01 32.44
N ARG A 317 10.28 -20.45 32.68
CA ARG A 317 11.50 -20.67 31.90
C ARG A 317 11.81 -22.13 31.49
N PRO A 318 11.82 -23.13 32.39
CA PRO A 318 12.12 -24.51 31.96
C PRO A 318 11.06 -25.10 31.01
N PHE A 319 9.86 -24.55 30.98
CA PHE A 319 8.77 -24.98 30.10
C PHE A 319 8.69 -24.16 28.82
N ILE A 320 9.05 -22.87 28.83
CA ILE A 320 8.95 -22.01 27.63
C ILE A 320 10.18 -22.06 26.74
N ASP A 321 11.36 -22.38 27.29
CA ASP A 321 12.61 -22.53 26.50
C ASP A 321 12.51 -23.67 25.47
N GLN A 322 11.54 -24.58 25.64
CA GLN A 322 11.27 -25.63 24.66
C GLN A 322 10.50 -25.12 23.43
N PHE A 323 9.99 -23.89 23.39
CA PHE A 323 9.20 -23.35 22.29
C PHE A 323 10.01 -22.33 21.49
N ALA A 324 10.06 -22.48 20.17
CA ALA A 324 10.82 -21.60 19.28
C ALA A 324 10.16 -20.21 19.15
N GLU A 325 8.86 -20.14 19.44
CA GLU A 325 8.05 -18.93 19.48
C GLU A 325 8.58 -17.96 20.54
N PHE A 326 9.03 -18.47 21.70
CA PHE A 326 9.58 -17.65 22.77
C PHE A 326 10.86 -16.93 22.33
N ASP A 327 11.77 -17.63 21.65
CA ASP A 327 13.01 -17.04 21.14
C ASP A 327 12.75 -15.87 20.17
N LEU A 328 11.79 -16.03 19.25
CA LEU A 328 11.42 -14.98 18.29
C LEU A 328 10.76 -13.78 18.97
N ILE A 329 9.90 -14.02 19.97
CA ILE A 329 9.27 -12.95 20.76
C ILE A 329 10.33 -12.16 21.53
N ILE A 330 11.29 -12.83 22.17
CA ILE A 330 12.39 -12.16 22.89
C ILE A 330 13.25 -11.34 21.92
N LEU A 331 13.57 -11.86 20.73
CA LEU A 331 14.33 -11.09 19.75
C LEU A 331 13.58 -9.84 19.28
N PHE A 332 12.29 -9.94 18.94
CA PHE A 332 11.50 -8.76 18.60
C PHE A 332 11.43 -7.78 19.77
N ALA A 333 11.12 -8.25 20.97
CA ALA A 333 10.95 -7.38 22.13
C ALA A 333 12.26 -6.68 22.50
N THR A 334 13.37 -7.40 22.58
CA THR A 334 14.65 -6.83 23.09
C THR A 334 15.39 -5.98 22.07
N LEU A 335 15.34 -6.31 20.77
CA LEU A 335 15.99 -5.52 19.73
C LEU A 335 15.25 -4.22 19.44
N LEU A 336 13.93 -4.21 19.62
CA LEU A 336 13.08 -3.07 19.25
C LEU A 336 12.64 -2.21 20.43
N LEU A 337 12.87 -2.65 21.68
CA LEU A 337 12.51 -1.87 22.87
C LEU A 337 13.04 -0.42 22.84
N PRO A 338 14.29 -0.15 22.38
CA PRO A 338 14.78 1.22 22.26
C PRO A 338 13.94 2.09 21.31
N SER A 339 13.47 1.52 20.19
CA SER A 339 12.66 2.23 19.18
C SER A 339 11.24 2.56 19.67
N VAL A 340 10.82 2.02 20.81
CA VAL A 340 9.51 2.29 21.44
C VAL A 340 9.62 3.43 22.47
N SER A 341 10.82 3.94 22.77
CA SER A 341 11.03 5.03 23.73
C SER A 341 10.20 6.30 23.48
N PRO A 342 9.86 6.70 22.23
CA PRO A 342 9.02 7.86 21.98
C PRO A 342 7.62 7.75 22.60
N LEU A 343 7.05 6.54 22.73
CA LEU A 343 5.75 6.35 23.39
C LEU A 343 5.81 6.75 24.86
N PHE A 344 6.89 6.40 25.57
CA PHE A 344 7.06 6.79 26.97
C PHE A 344 7.28 8.29 27.12
N THR A 345 7.94 8.92 26.15
CA THR A 345 8.14 10.37 26.10
C THR A 345 6.81 11.11 25.90
N GLN A 346 5.96 10.60 25.00
CA GLN A 346 4.61 11.14 24.77
C GLN A 346 3.70 10.93 25.98
N ILE A 347 3.73 9.75 26.62
CA ILE A 347 2.97 9.48 27.85
C ILE A 347 3.43 10.41 28.98
N ALA A 348 4.73 10.73 29.06
CA ALA A 348 5.26 11.70 30.02
C ALA A 348 4.78 13.14 29.74
N GLY A 349 4.20 13.41 28.56
CA GLY A 349 3.74 14.73 28.15
C GLY A 349 4.81 15.59 27.49
N TRP A 350 5.89 14.97 27.01
CA TRP A 350 6.97 15.66 26.32
C TRP A 350 6.89 15.41 24.81
N ASN A 351 7.40 16.36 24.02
CA ASN A 351 7.49 16.20 22.58
C ASN A 351 8.72 15.32 22.23
N PRO A 352 8.53 14.14 21.62
CA PRO A 352 9.64 13.26 21.23
C PRO A 352 10.53 13.83 20.10
N GLN A 353 10.09 14.85 19.38
CA GLN A 353 10.84 15.53 18.32
C GLN A 353 11.56 16.80 18.78
N ASP A 354 11.42 17.19 20.05
CA ASP A 354 12.18 18.30 20.60
C ASP A 354 13.64 17.89 20.84
N TYR A 355 14.51 18.25 19.90
CA TYR A 355 15.96 18.05 19.99
C TYR A 355 16.70 19.29 20.49
N SER A 356 16.00 20.27 21.08
CA SER A 356 16.64 21.48 21.62
C SER A 356 17.64 21.12 22.73
N ILE A 357 18.74 21.86 22.75
CA ILE A 357 19.76 21.79 23.79
C ILE A 357 19.70 23.10 24.57
N ASN A 358 19.26 23.02 25.82
CA ASN A 358 19.30 24.15 26.72
C ASN A 358 20.74 24.33 27.22
N THR A 359 21.34 25.46 26.89
CA THR A 359 22.67 25.82 27.36
C THR A 359 22.58 26.83 28.50
N CYS A 360 23.21 26.53 29.63
CA CYS A 360 23.43 27.54 30.66
C CYS A 360 24.47 28.59 30.20
N MET A 361 24.23 29.85 30.53
CA MET A 361 25.21 30.91 30.41
C MET A 361 25.96 31.05 31.75
N LEU A 362 27.29 30.97 31.71
CA LEU A 362 28.14 31.12 32.89
C LEU A 362 28.56 32.59 33.05
N GLU A 363 28.62 33.08 34.28
CA GLU A 363 29.09 34.43 34.58
C GLU A 363 30.60 34.58 34.22
N GLY A 364 30.94 35.58 33.40
CA GLY A 364 32.31 35.79 32.91
C GLY A 364 32.76 34.92 31.73
N GLN A 365 31.85 34.18 31.09
CA GLN A 365 32.15 33.27 29.96
C GLN A 365 32.92 33.93 28.82
N GLU A 366 32.73 35.24 28.58
CA GLU A 366 33.41 36.02 27.53
C GLU A 366 34.95 36.10 27.70
N THR A 367 35.44 35.86 28.92
CA THR A 367 36.88 35.91 29.25
C THR A 367 37.53 34.54 29.46
N MET A 368 36.74 33.46 29.36
CA MET A 368 37.18 32.09 29.62
C MET A 368 37.61 31.38 28.33
N SER A 369 38.64 30.54 28.42
CA SER A 369 38.97 29.61 27.33
C SER A 369 37.90 28.53 27.17
N ALA A 370 37.75 27.95 25.97
CA ALA A 370 36.77 26.90 25.68
C ALA A 370 36.87 25.69 26.65
N VAL A 371 38.09 25.37 27.10
CA VAL A 371 38.35 24.30 28.08
C VAL A 371 37.84 24.69 29.46
N GLN A 372 38.06 25.92 29.90
CA GLN A 372 37.53 26.43 31.17
C GLN A 372 36.00 26.46 31.16
N ILE A 373 35.39 26.85 30.03
CA ILE A 373 33.93 26.82 29.86
C ILE A 373 33.41 25.38 29.97
N LEU A 374 34.07 24.42 29.31
CA LEU A 374 33.69 23.01 29.38
C LEU A 374 33.75 22.45 30.82
N PHE A 375 34.85 22.68 31.52
CA PHE A 375 35.01 22.22 32.92
C PHE A 375 34.05 22.93 33.88
N ASN A 376 33.85 24.24 33.73
CA ASN A 376 32.92 24.99 34.58
C ASN A 376 31.47 24.57 34.32
N ARG A 377 31.08 24.26 33.08
CA ARG A 377 29.76 23.69 32.77
C ARG A 377 29.61 22.28 33.36
N ALA A 378 30.65 21.46 33.28
CA ALA A 378 30.64 20.09 33.79
C ALA A 378 30.61 20.00 35.33
N LEU A 379 31.06 21.03 36.04
CA LEU A 379 31.08 21.06 37.52
C LEU A 379 29.92 21.87 38.14
N ASN A 380 29.10 22.54 37.33
CA ASN A 380 28.04 23.42 37.81
C ASN A 380 26.66 22.73 37.80
N GLY A 381 26.02 22.65 38.97
CA GLY A 381 24.72 21.99 39.14
C GLY A 381 23.56 22.64 38.37
N ILE A 382 23.60 23.95 38.13
CA ILE A 382 22.58 24.69 37.36
C ILE A 382 22.72 24.37 35.87
N CYS A 383 23.97 24.22 35.39
CA CYS A 383 24.24 23.77 34.04
C CYS A 383 23.76 22.34 33.80
N TRP A 384 23.97 21.45 34.78
CA TRP A 384 23.41 20.11 34.74
C TRP A 384 21.88 20.10 34.78
N SER A 385 21.23 20.92 35.60
CA SER A 385 19.76 20.98 35.61
C SER A 385 19.20 21.52 34.29
N SER A 386 19.84 22.53 33.70
CA SER A 386 19.46 23.08 32.39
C SER A 386 19.66 22.05 31.27
N PHE A 387 20.78 21.33 31.27
CA PHE A 387 21.04 20.25 30.31
C PHE A 387 20.07 19.07 30.47
N LEU A 388 19.75 18.67 31.70
CA LEU A 388 18.75 17.63 31.98
C LEU A 388 17.34 18.05 31.56
N ASP A 389 17.06 19.35 31.56
CA ASP A 389 15.78 19.90 31.10
C ASP A 389 15.67 20.05 29.57
N SER A 390 16.76 19.80 28.84
CA SER A 390 16.78 19.85 27.37
C SER A 390 15.85 18.79 26.77
N GLY A 391 15.19 19.13 25.66
CA GLY A 391 14.31 18.20 24.94
C GLY A 391 15.01 16.89 24.57
N ILE A 392 16.27 16.99 24.09
CA ILE A 392 17.08 15.82 23.73
C ILE A 392 17.36 14.89 24.93
N THR A 393 17.56 15.46 26.12
CA THR A 393 17.87 14.69 27.34
C THR A 393 16.63 14.00 27.88
N ARG A 394 15.49 14.69 27.87
CA ARG A 394 14.19 14.12 28.26
C ARG A 394 13.83 12.89 27.42
N SER A 395 13.96 12.99 26.10
CA SER A 395 13.74 11.86 25.17
C SER A 395 14.83 10.78 25.28
N GLY A 396 16.07 11.19 25.53
CA GLY A 396 17.23 10.30 25.69
C GLY A 396 17.18 9.42 26.94
N ILE A 397 16.60 9.89 28.05
CA ILE A 397 16.49 9.10 29.30
C ILE A 397 15.68 7.82 29.06
N PHE A 398 14.51 7.93 28.41
CA PHE A 398 13.69 6.75 28.11
C PHE A 398 14.37 5.80 27.12
N LEU A 399 15.13 6.34 26.16
CA LEU A 399 15.94 5.52 25.24
C LEU A 399 16.99 4.70 26.00
N ILE A 400 17.73 5.32 26.93
CA ILE A 400 18.76 4.61 27.71
C ILE A 400 18.12 3.56 28.62
N ILE A 401 17.01 3.88 29.30
CA ILE A 401 16.30 2.94 30.17
C ILE A 401 15.81 1.72 29.37
N THR A 402 15.13 1.96 28.25
CA THR A 402 14.63 0.88 27.38
C THR A 402 15.76 0.04 26.77
N LEU A 403 16.89 0.65 26.42
CA LEU A 403 18.08 -0.05 25.97
C LEU A 403 18.66 -0.96 27.07
N ILE A 404 18.84 -0.44 28.29
CA ILE A 404 19.36 -1.23 29.42
C ILE A 404 18.44 -2.41 29.73
N ILE A 405 17.12 -2.19 29.74
CA ILE A 405 16.14 -3.25 29.97
C ILE A 405 16.20 -4.30 28.84
N GLY A 406 16.27 -3.85 27.58
CA GLY A 406 16.39 -4.74 26.43
C GLY A 406 17.65 -5.62 26.49
N VAL A 407 18.80 -5.01 26.85
CA VAL A 407 20.07 -5.71 27.06
C VAL A 407 19.98 -6.71 28.21
N ALA A 408 19.43 -6.30 29.35
CA ALA A 408 19.30 -7.16 30.53
C ALA A 408 18.42 -8.40 30.25
N ILE A 409 17.27 -8.21 29.62
CA ILE A 409 16.36 -9.31 29.24
C ILE A 409 17.01 -10.21 28.18
N GLY A 410 17.70 -9.62 27.20
CA GLY A 410 18.40 -10.35 26.14
C GLY A 410 19.54 -11.24 26.66
N LEU A 411 20.40 -10.69 27.52
CA LEU A 411 21.47 -11.44 28.19
C LEU A 411 20.91 -12.51 29.13
N TRP A 412 19.78 -12.24 29.79
CA TRP A 412 19.09 -13.21 30.63
C TRP A 412 18.58 -14.41 29.83
N TRP A 413 18.02 -14.19 28.63
CA TRP A 413 17.53 -15.26 27.75
C TRP A 413 18.65 -16.18 27.28
N HIS A 414 19.56 -15.67 26.43
CA HIS A 414 20.71 -16.43 25.93
C HIS A 414 21.88 -15.51 25.51
N GLN A 415 22.90 -15.40 26.36
CA GLN A 415 24.05 -14.50 26.18
C GLN A 415 24.67 -14.58 24.78
N ARG A 416 25.08 -15.76 24.32
CA ARG A 416 25.72 -15.92 23.00
C ARG A 416 24.80 -15.55 21.86
N ARG A 417 23.57 -16.07 21.86
CA ARG A 417 22.64 -15.89 20.74
C ARG A 417 22.18 -14.44 20.61
N TRP A 418 21.87 -13.84 21.75
CA TRP A 418 21.42 -12.47 21.80
C TRP A 418 22.51 -11.48 21.40
N VAL A 419 23.75 -11.62 21.88
CA VAL A 419 24.85 -10.72 21.50
C VAL A 419 25.09 -10.73 19.99
N ILE A 420 25.09 -11.91 19.36
CA ILE A 420 25.27 -12.00 17.90
C ILE A 420 24.10 -11.33 17.16
N ALA A 421 22.85 -11.58 17.58
CA ALA A 421 21.68 -10.94 16.96
C ALA A 421 21.69 -9.42 17.15
N ALA A 422 22.06 -8.94 18.35
CA ALA A 422 22.15 -7.52 18.67
C ALA A 422 23.24 -6.83 17.86
N VAL A 423 24.43 -7.45 17.71
CA VAL A 423 25.51 -6.93 16.87
C VAL A 423 25.06 -6.83 15.41
N ILE A 424 24.42 -7.87 14.88
CA ILE A 424 23.89 -7.84 13.50
C ILE A 424 22.88 -6.71 13.34
N PHE A 425 21.91 -6.59 14.25
CA PHE A 425 20.86 -5.59 14.14
C PHE A 425 21.41 -4.16 14.25
N HIS A 426 22.14 -3.88 15.32
CA HIS A 426 22.62 -2.53 15.61
C HIS A 426 23.74 -2.09 14.66
N SER A 427 24.56 -3.01 14.13
CA SER A 427 25.58 -2.64 13.12
C SER A 427 24.94 -2.17 11.82
N ILE A 428 23.97 -2.92 11.28
CA ILE A 428 23.23 -2.52 10.07
C ILE A 428 22.50 -1.20 10.31
N PHE A 429 21.77 -1.10 11.42
CA PHE A 429 21.01 0.09 11.77
C PHE A 429 21.93 1.31 11.91
N LEU A 430 23.04 1.19 12.65
CA LEU A 430 23.96 2.29 12.88
C LEU A 430 24.63 2.76 11.59
N VAL A 431 25.11 1.84 10.74
CA VAL A 431 25.77 2.22 9.48
C VAL A 431 24.82 2.97 8.56
N LEU A 432 23.58 2.52 8.42
CA LEU A 432 22.60 3.15 7.52
C LEU A 432 22.09 4.48 8.08
N TYR A 433 21.73 4.55 9.36
CA TYR A 433 21.20 5.79 9.95
C TYR A 433 22.25 6.88 10.14
N THR A 434 23.53 6.50 10.35
CA THR A 434 24.61 7.48 10.41
C THR A 434 25.15 7.89 9.04
N SER A 435 24.53 7.42 7.95
CA SER A 435 24.97 7.68 6.58
C SER A 435 26.45 7.34 6.39
N VAL A 436 26.84 6.14 6.81
CA VAL A 436 28.24 5.68 6.86
C VAL A 436 29.10 6.60 7.75
N PHE A 437 28.64 6.86 8.98
CA PHE A 437 29.32 7.67 10.02
C PHE A 437 29.53 9.16 9.69
N THR A 438 29.00 9.65 8.57
CA THR A 438 29.07 11.08 8.20
C THR A 438 28.09 11.95 8.99
N ASN A 439 26.99 11.36 9.47
CA ASN A 439 25.98 12.05 10.26
C ASN A 439 25.62 11.28 11.56
N PRO A 440 26.34 11.49 12.67
CA PRO A 440 26.06 10.82 13.94
C PRO A 440 24.67 11.10 14.53
N SER A 441 24.07 12.27 14.23
CA SER A 441 22.74 12.63 14.75
C SER A 441 21.63 11.76 14.15
N GLY A 442 21.88 11.16 12.98
CA GLY A 442 20.96 10.25 12.30
C GLY A 442 20.56 9.03 13.13
N TRP A 443 21.39 8.59 14.08
CA TRP A 443 21.03 7.52 15.01
C TRP A 443 19.89 7.92 15.97
N PHE A 444 19.90 9.16 16.45
CA PHE A 444 18.83 9.70 17.31
C PHE A 444 17.55 9.93 16.52
N SER A 445 17.65 10.54 15.32
CA SER A 445 16.47 10.74 14.47
C SER A 445 15.88 9.42 13.97
N GLY A 446 16.69 8.36 13.83
CA GLY A 446 16.23 7.02 13.51
C GLY A 446 15.57 6.27 14.67
N THR A 447 16.15 6.31 15.87
CA THR A 447 15.63 5.57 17.04
C THR A 447 14.45 6.26 17.71
N ILE A 448 14.48 7.59 17.82
CA ILE A 448 13.44 8.40 18.48
C ILE A 448 12.55 9.07 17.42
N GLY A 449 13.17 9.75 16.46
CA GLY A 449 12.45 10.61 15.52
C GLY A 449 11.50 9.87 14.58
N SER A 450 11.85 8.66 14.13
CA SER A 450 11.01 7.87 13.21
C SER A 450 9.62 7.58 13.79
N LEU A 451 9.55 6.98 14.97
CA LEU A 451 8.28 6.69 15.64
C LEU A 451 7.59 7.97 16.12
N GLY A 452 8.34 8.95 16.64
CA GLY A 452 7.78 10.24 17.07
C GLY A 452 7.04 10.95 15.93
N TYR A 453 7.68 11.06 14.77
CA TYR A 453 7.08 11.64 13.57
C TYR A 453 5.88 10.81 13.06
N TRP A 454 6.01 9.48 13.02
CA TRP A 454 4.91 8.61 12.58
C TRP A 454 3.65 8.74 13.44
N LEU A 455 3.79 8.89 14.77
CA LEU A 455 2.67 9.08 15.68
C LEU A 455 1.94 10.41 15.44
N GLU A 456 2.67 11.49 15.16
CA GLU A 456 2.06 12.79 14.82
C GLU A 456 1.33 12.75 13.48
N GLN A 457 1.86 12.04 12.48
CA GLN A 457 1.20 11.94 11.18
C GLN A 457 -0.16 11.25 11.23
N GLN A 458 -0.40 10.38 12.22
CA GLN A 458 -1.72 9.77 12.42
C GLN A 458 -2.79 10.81 12.80
N ALA A 459 -2.42 11.90 13.48
CA ALA A 459 -3.33 12.98 13.85
C ALA A 459 -3.67 13.90 12.66
N VAL A 460 -2.73 14.11 11.74
CA VAL A 460 -2.90 14.96 10.55
C VAL A 460 -3.84 14.33 9.51
N GLN A 461 -3.96 12.99 9.48
CA GLN A 461 -4.80 12.24 8.54
C GLN A 461 -4.60 12.66 7.08
N ARG A 462 -3.34 12.67 6.60
CA ARG A 462 -3.02 13.07 5.22
C ARG A 462 -3.90 12.32 4.20
N GLY A 463 -4.58 13.10 3.35
CA GLY A 463 -5.51 12.59 2.35
C GLY A 463 -6.92 12.27 2.87
N SER A 464 -7.21 12.34 4.17
CA SER A 464 -8.55 12.19 4.79
C SER A 464 -9.41 11.06 4.17
N GLN A 465 -8.81 9.88 3.96
CA GLN A 465 -9.49 8.79 3.27
C GLN A 465 -10.44 8.02 4.19
N PRO A 466 -11.58 7.53 3.68
CA PRO A 466 -12.56 6.80 4.46
C PRO A 466 -12.00 5.47 4.99
N TRP A 467 -12.60 4.94 6.06
CA TRP A 467 -12.22 3.66 6.65
C TRP A 467 -12.33 2.49 5.65
N TYR A 468 -13.22 2.58 4.66
CA TYR A 468 -13.42 1.56 3.63
C TYR A 468 -12.53 1.72 2.39
N TYR A 469 -11.57 2.66 2.40
CA TYR A 469 -10.72 2.99 1.25
C TYR A 469 -10.07 1.75 0.61
N TYR A 470 -9.44 0.88 1.41
CA TYR A 470 -8.79 -0.33 0.89
C TYR A 470 -9.76 -1.38 0.36
N PHE A 471 -11.02 -1.39 0.83
CA PHE A 471 -12.07 -2.26 0.32
C PHE A 471 -12.57 -1.80 -1.06
N PHE A 472 -12.34 -0.54 -1.41
CA PHE A 472 -12.59 -0.01 -2.75
C PHE A 472 -11.40 -0.25 -3.68
N VAL A 473 -10.20 0.22 -3.31
CA VAL A 473 -9.04 0.22 -4.23
C VAL A 473 -8.47 -1.18 -4.45
N THR A 474 -8.39 -2.03 -3.42
CA THR A 474 -7.72 -3.35 -3.55
C THR A 474 -8.46 -4.29 -4.53
N PRO A 475 -9.80 -4.45 -4.48
CA PRO A 475 -10.53 -5.26 -5.46
C PRO A 475 -10.45 -4.73 -6.90
N PHE A 476 -10.21 -3.42 -7.08
CA PHE A 476 -10.11 -2.79 -8.39
C PHE A 476 -8.92 -3.32 -9.22
N TYR A 477 -7.87 -3.81 -8.54
CA TYR A 477 -6.65 -4.33 -9.16
C TYR A 477 -6.36 -5.79 -8.81
N GLU A 478 -6.63 -6.23 -7.59
CA GLU A 478 -6.20 -7.52 -7.04
C GLU A 478 -7.36 -8.49 -6.80
N PHE A 479 -8.37 -8.46 -7.68
CA PHE A 479 -9.49 -9.40 -7.62
C PHE A 479 -9.03 -10.87 -7.66
N LEU A 480 -7.97 -11.18 -8.40
CA LEU A 480 -7.48 -12.55 -8.58
C LEU A 480 -6.94 -13.13 -7.25
N PRO A 481 -5.95 -12.50 -6.56
CA PRO A 481 -5.56 -12.94 -5.22
C PRO A 481 -6.69 -12.92 -4.20
N ILE A 482 -7.59 -11.92 -4.21
CA ILE A 482 -8.73 -11.83 -3.28
C ILE A 482 -9.66 -13.04 -3.42
N ILE A 483 -10.04 -13.41 -4.65
CA ILE A 483 -10.94 -14.55 -4.90
C ILE A 483 -10.28 -15.84 -4.40
N PHE A 484 -9.03 -16.10 -4.78
CA PHE A 484 -8.38 -17.36 -4.47
C PHE A 484 -7.90 -17.45 -3.01
N SER A 485 -7.55 -16.34 -2.35
CA SER A 485 -7.28 -16.34 -0.91
C SER A 485 -8.55 -16.62 -0.09
N THR A 486 -9.69 -16.05 -0.49
CA THR A 486 -10.98 -16.31 0.16
C THR A 486 -11.39 -17.78 -0.02
N LEU A 487 -11.19 -18.33 -1.21
CA LEU A 487 -11.39 -19.76 -1.47
C LEU A 487 -10.41 -20.64 -0.68
N ALA A 488 -9.16 -20.19 -0.49
CA ALA A 488 -8.16 -20.88 0.33
C ALA A 488 -8.60 -20.98 1.80
N ILE A 489 -9.04 -19.85 2.40
CA ILE A 489 -9.56 -19.80 3.77
C ILE A 489 -10.78 -20.72 3.89
N GLY A 490 -11.74 -20.60 2.96
CA GLY A 490 -12.93 -21.46 2.93
C GLY A 490 -12.59 -22.95 2.78
N TRP A 491 -11.58 -23.29 1.99
CA TRP A 491 -11.11 -24.67 1.83
C TRP A 491 -10.42 -25.20 3.09
N TRP A 492 -9.56 -24.40 3.70
CA TRP A 492 -8.92 -24.74 4.98
C TRP A 492 -9.96 -25.00 6.06
N LEU A 493 -10.97 -24.13 6.20
CA LEU A 493 -12.07 -24.31 7.15
C LEU A 493 -12.89 -25.59 6.88
N ARG A 494 -13.03 -26.01 5.62
CA ARG A 494 -13.72 -27.26 5.25
C ARG A 494 -12.91 -28.50 5.60
N LEU A 495 -11.59 -28.49 5.34
CA LEU A 495 -10.69 -29.58 5.70
C LEU A 495 -10.75 -29.88 7.20
N HIS A 496 -10.84 -28.84 8.02
CA HIS A 496 -10.87 -28.93 9.49
C HIS A 496 -12.30 -28.99 10.07
N LYS A 497 -13.34 -29.14 9.23
CA LYS A 497 -14.76 -29.28 9.61
C LYS A 497 -15.35 -28.13 10.45
N ILE A 498 -14.74 -26.93 10.45
CA ILE A 498 -15.22 -25.75 11.20
C ILE A 498 -16.00 -24.77 10.33
N SER A 499 -16.04 -24.99 9.00
CA SER A 499 -16.60 -24.01 8.06
C SER A 499 -18.04 -23.60 8.36
N ARG A 500 -18.85 -24.50 8.93
CA ARG A 500 -20.24 -24.21 9.31
C ARG A 500 -20.31 -23.23 10.48
N THR A 501 -19.52 -23.47 11.54
CA THR A 501 -19.50 -22.61 12.72
C THR A 501 -18.94 -21.23 12.40
N VAL A 502 -17.80 -21.17 11.72
CA VAL A 502 -17.20 -19.87 11.33
C VAL A 502 -18.10 -19.13 10.35
N GLY A 503 -18.62 -19.81 9.32
CA GLY A 503 -19.52 -19.20 8.34
C GLY A 503 -20.81 -18.67 8.97
N TYR A 504 -21.33 -19.36 9.98
CA TYR A 504 -22.48 -18.90 10.75
C TYR A 504 -22.20 -17.56 11.45
N TRP A 505 -21.12 -17.49 12.24
CA TRP A 505 -20.77 -16.27 13.00
C TRP A 505 -20.36 -15.11 12.11
N VAL A 506 -19.62 -15.38 11.03
CA VAL A 506 -19.30 -14.36 10.01
C VAL A 506 -20.59 -13.86 9.35
N GLY A 507 -21.53 -14.74 9.02
CA GLY A 507 -22.83 -14.36 8.46
C GLY A 507 -23.64 -13.49 9.41
N VAL A 508 -23.73 -13.85 10.68
CA VAL A 508 -24.39 -13.03 11.72
C VAL A 508 -23.72 -11.67 11.82
N LEU A 509 -22.37 -11.62 11.91
CA LEU A 509 -21.63 -10.36 11.99
C LEU A 509 -21.89 -9.44 10.78
N LEU A 510 -21.83 -9.99 9.56
CA LEU A 510 -22.10 -9.21 8.34
C LEU A 510 -23.55 -8.72 8.29
N LEU A 511 -24.52 -9.55 8.65
CA LEU A 511 -25.93 -9.15 8.73
C LEU A 511 -26.15 -8.07 9.80
N THR A 512 -25.46 -8.17 10.93
CA THR A 512 -25.50 -7.16 11.99
C THR A 512 -24.92 -5.83 11.51
N LEU A 513 -23.76 -5.84 10.84
CA LEU A 513 -23.13 -4.63 10.31
C LEU A 513 -23.96 -3.99 9.20
N LEU A 514 -24.52 -4.80 8.30
CA LEU A 514 -25.43 -4.33 7.25
C LEU A 514 -26.73 -3.79 7.84
N GLY A 515 -27.29 -4.48 8.82
CA GLY A 515 -28.50 -4.06 9.53
C GLY A 515 -28.30 -2.75 10.28
N TYR A 516 -27.15 -2.58 10.95
CA TYR A 516 -26.74 -1.33 11.57
C TYR A 516 -26.69 -0.21 10.52
N SER A 517 -25.88 -0.38 9.47
CA SER A 517 -25.66 0.64 8.45
C SER A 517 -26.95 1.03 7.70
N LEU A 518 -27.79 0.04 7.35
CA LEU A 518 -29.03 0.30 6.64
C LEU A 518 -30.07 0.97 7.54
N SER A 519 -30.21 0.51 8.78
CA SER A 519 -31.14 1.12 9.74
C SER A 519 -30.72 2.54 10.10
N ASP A 520 -29.42 2.80 10.20
CA ASP A 520 -28.88 4.14 10.46
C ASP A 520 -29.19 5.09 9.30
N TRP A 521 -28.93 4.63 8.06
CA TRP A 521 -29.24 5.42 6.87
C TRP A 521 -30.74 5.66 6.69
N LEU A 522 -31.59 4.65 6.91
CA LEU A 522 -33.05 4.82 6.82
C LEU A 522 -33.57 5.83 7.84
N ALA A 523 -33.02 5.84 9.05
CA ALA A 523 -33.38 6.81 10.09
C ALA A 523 -32.91 8.23 9.75
N ASN A 524 -31.75 8.36 9.09
CA ASN A 524 -31.10 9.64 8.78
C ASN A 524 -31.20 10.05 7.29
N ARG A 525 -32.22 9.56 6.57
CA ARG A 525 -32.35 9.75 5.12
C ARG A 525 -32.73 11.18 4.72
N SER A 526 -33.45 11.92 5.57
CA SER A 526 -33.86 13.31 5.29
C SER A 526 -32.75 14.32 5.60
N ILE A 527 -32.78 15.47 4.92
CA ILE A 527 -31.77 16.53 5.10
C ILE A 527 -31.73 17.05 6.55
N GLU A 528 -32.91 17.22 7.20
CA GLU A 528 -32.99 17.61 8.61
C GLU A 528 -32.38 16.58 9.57
N ALA A 529 -32.49 15.28 9.26
CA ALA A 529 -31.94 14.22 10.09
C ALA A 529 -30.41 14.07 9.93
N GLN A 530 -29.82 14.57 8.84
CA GLN A 530 -28.36 14.61 8.68
C GLN A 530 -27.69 15.65 9.59
N LEU A 531 -28.41 16.71 9.97
CA LEU A 531 -27.91 17.74 10.88
C LEU A 531 -27.91 17.28 12.35
N ASN A 532 -28.82 16.38 12.72
CA ASN A 532 -28.91 15.77 14.05
C ASN A 532 -29.15 14.25 13.92
N PRO A 533 -28.08 13.47 13.70
CA PRO A 533 -28.21 12.04 13.43
C PRO A 533 -28.75 11.27 14.65
N ASN A 534 -29.76 10.44 14.45
CA ASN A 534 -30.31 9.57 15.48
C ASN A 534 -29.90 8.11 15.24
N HIS A 535 -28.87 7.65 15.95
CA HIS A 535 -28.35 6.28 15.83
C HIS A 535 -29.15 5.22 16.61
N LEU A 536 -30.18 5.61 17.38
CA LEU A 536 -30.94 4.69 18.23
C LEU A 536 -31.59 3.52 17.45
N PRO A 537 -32.25 3.73 16.29
CA PRO A 537 -32.82 2.64 15.51
C PRO A 537 -31.76 1.64 15.06
N ALA A 538 -30.56 2.11 14.70
CA ALA A 538 -29.45 1.28 14.27
C ALA A 538 -28.91 0.38 15.39
N TYR A 539 -28.77 0.92 16.61
CA TYR A 539 -28.39 0.13 17.77
C TYR A 539 -29.44 -0.92 18.13
N LEU A 540 -30.73 -0.58 18.05
CA LEU A 540 -31.83 -1.53 18.28
C LEU A 540 -31.83 -2.66 17.23
N ALA A 541 -31.69 -2.32 15.94
CA ALA A 541 -31.59 -3.30 14.87
C ALA A 541 -30.39 -4.25 15.07
N THR A 542 -29.24 -3.68 15.45
CA THR A 542 -28.02 -4.44 15.78
C THR A 542 -28.25 -5.44 16.91
N ALA A 543 -28.83 -4.99 18.02
CA ALA A 543 -29.13 -5.83 19.16
C ALA A 543 -30.12 -6.95 18.81
N ILE A 544 -31.18 -6.64 18.06
CA ILE A 544 -32.17 -7.62 17.61
C ILE A 544 -31.53 -8.69 16.73
N ILE A 545 -30.73 -8.30 15.72
CA ILE A 545 -30.06 -9.24 14.81
C ILE A 545 -29.08 -10.13 15.57
N LEU A 546 -28.30 -9.57 16.51
CA LEU A 546 -27.37 -10.36 17.33
C LEU A 546 -28.09 -11.34 18.25
N ILE A 547 -29.17 -10.91 18.91
CA ILE A 547 -29.98 -11.78 19.79
C ILE A 547 -30.63 -12.90 18.99
N LEU A 548 -31.27 -12.57 17.85
CA LEU A 548 -31.86 -13.56 16.95
C LEU A 548 -30.81 -14.53 16.39
N GLY A 549 -29.61 -14.03 16.07
CA GLY A 549 -28.45 -14.84 15.75
C GLY A 549 -28.14 -15.81 16.88
N ILE A 550 -27.82 -15.32 18.08
CA ILE A 550 -27.49 -16.20 19.23
C ILE A 550 -28.59 -17.24 19.48
N ILE A 551 -29.87 -16.86 19.45
CA ILE A 551 -31.00 -17.78 19.63
C ILE A 551 -31.03 -18.83 18.52
N LEU A 552 -30.87 -18.43 17.25
CA LEU A 552 -30.83 -19.36 16.12
C LEU A 552 -29.64 -20.31 16.22
N TYR A 553 -28.46 -19.81 16.62
CA TYR A 553 -27.28 -20.65 16.84
C TYR A 553 -27.56 -21.68 17.93
N LEU A 554 -28.09 -21.27 19.07
CA LEU A 554 -28.42 -22.17 20.17
C LEU A 554 -29.50 -23.19 19.77
N ALA A 555 -30.51 -22.79 18.99
CA ALA A 555 -31.56 -23.69 18.50
C ALA A 555 -31.02 -24.72 17.48
N VAL A 556 -30.18 -24.28 16.54
CA VAL A 556 -29.52 -25.15 15.56
C VAL A 556 -28.50 -26.06 16.24
N ALA A 557 -27.71 -25.53 17.16
CA ALA A 557 -26.78 -26.29 17.98
C ALA A 557 -27.54 -27.35 18.78
N TYR A 558 -28.61 -26.98 19.49
CA TYR A 558 -29.44 -27.90 20.26
C TYR A 558 -30.04 -29.03 19.40
N ARG A 559 -30.58 -28.72 18.21
CA ARG A 559 -31.07 -29.73 17.27
C ARG A 559 -29.96 -30.61 16.69
N ALA A 560 -28.79 -30.04 16.41
CA ALA A 560 -27.62 -30.78 15.97
C ALA A 560 -27.10 -31.69 17.09
N PHE A 561 -27.07 -31.22 18.34
CA PHE A 561 -26.72 -32.01 19.53
C PHE A 561 -27.66 -33.18 19.76
N ALA A 562 -28.97 -32.99 19.52
CA ALA A 562 -29.96 -34.04 19.67
C ALA A 562 -29.90 -35.11 18.55
N THR A 563 -29.32 -34.79 17.39
CA THR A 563 -29.33 -35.68 16.20
C THR A 563 -27.96 -36.28 15.88
N TRP A 564 -26.85 -35.68 16.31
CA TRP A 564 -25.49 -36.09 15.95
C TRP A 564 -24.80 -36.78 17.12
N GLY A 565 -24.83 -38.11 17.13
CA GLY A 565 -24.21 -38.92 18.18
C GLY A 565 -22.69 -38.79 18.33
N GLU A 566 -21.93 -38.16 17.42
CA GLU A 566 -20.44 -38.20 17.49
C GLU A 566 -19.67 -36.95 16.98
N ALA A 567 -20.28 -35.81 16.63
CA ALA A 567 -19.50 -34.65 16.17
C ALA A 567 -20.01 -33.32 16.71
N ASN A 568 -19.63 -33.01 17.94
CA ASN A 568 -19.83 -31.70 18.55
C ASN A 568 -18.86 -30.67 17.92
N PRO A 569 -19.33 -29.54 17.35
CA PRO A 569 -18.44 -28.50 16.80
C PRO A 569 -17.53 -27.86 17.87
N LEU A 570 -17.92 -27.88 19.15
CA LEU A 570 -17.04 -27.49 20.26
C LEU A 570 -15.94 -28.53 20.50
N HIS A 571 -16.19 -29.82 20.23
CA HIS A 571 -15.14 -30.84 20.23
C HIS A 571 -14.17 -30.63 19.07
N ALA A 572 -14.67 -30.33 17.86
CA ALA A 572 -13.79 -30.00 16.73
C ALA A 572 -12.89 -28.80 17.04
N LEU A 573 -13.45 -27.70 17.59
CA LEU A 573 -12.68 -26.53 18.04
C LEU A 573 -11.65 -26.87 19.12
N ARG A 574 -11.99 -27.76 20.06
CA ARG A 574 -11.08 -28.24 21.10
C ARG A 574 -9.97 -29.14 20.52
N ASP A 575 -10.28 -30.03 19.60
CA ASP A 575 -9.31 -30.91 18.93
C ASP A 575 -8.37 -30.10 18.02
N LEU A 576 -8.86 -28.99 17.45
CA LEU A 576 -8.06 -28.02 16.72
C LEU A 576 -7.15 -27.18 17.60
N TRP A 577 -7.56 -26.94 18.84
CA TRP A 577 -6.70 -26.31 19.84
C TRP A 577 -5.57 -27.26 20.28
N HIS A 578 -5.85 -28.56 20.32
CA HIS A 578 -4.86 -29.59 20.68
C HIS A 578 -3.95 -30.00 19.53
N SER A 579 -4.41 -29.91 18.28
CA SER A 579 -3.58 -30.13 17.10
C SER A 579 -2.85 -28.84 16.74
N ASN A 580 -1.57 -28.92 16.40
CA ASN A 580 -0.77 -27.76 15.95
C ASN A 580 -1.29 -27.10 14.63
N GLU A 581 -2.46 -27.50 14.13
CA GLU A 581 -3.04 -27.08 12.85
C GLU A 581 -3.60 -25.66 12.88
N LEU A 582 -4.13 -25.20 14.02
CA LEU A 582 -4.64 -23.82 14.20
C LEU A 582 -3.51 -22.77 14.17
N PHE A 583 -2.26 -23.22 14.31
CA PHE A 583 -1.06 -22.40 14.24
C PHE A 583 -0.17 -22.73 13.02
N GLY A 584 -0.77 -23.40 12.02
CA GLY A 584 -0.14 -23.71 10.74
C GLY A 584 0.02 -22.50 9.81
N LEU A 585 0.50 -22.76 8.60
CA LEU A 585 0.84 -21.72 7.62
C LEU A 585 -0.38 -20.88 7.21
N ILE A 586 -1.53 -21.51 6.97
CA ILE A 586 -2.74 -20.81 6.50
C ILE A 586 -3.34 -19.92 7.58
N PRO A 587 -3.51 -20.36 8.84
CA PRO A 587 -3.87 -19.45 9.92
C PRO A 587 -2.90 -18.28 10.09
N TYR A 588 -1.59 -18.49 9.93
CA TYR A 588 -0.62 -17.39 10.01
C TYR A 588 -0.80 -16.36 8.88
N LEU A 589 -0.98 -16.82 7.64
CA LEU A 589 -1.25 -15.93 6.49
C LEU A 589 -2.62 -15.27 6.60
N THR A 590 -3.61 -15.95 7.17
CA THR A 590 -4.94 -15.39 7.43
C THR A 590 -4.86 -14.30 8.50
N TRP A 591 -4.12 -14.55 9.58
CA TRP A 591 -3.86 -13.58 10.64
C TRP A 591 -3.13 -12.36 10.10
N TRP A 592 -2.09 -12.58 9.28
CA TRP A 592 -1.39 -11.51 8.58
C TRP A 592 -2.37 -10.71 7.73
N LEU A 593 -3.15 -11.35 6.86
CA LEU A 593 -4.13 -10.64 6.02
C LEU A 593 -5.11 -9.81 6.86
N LEU A 594 -5.80 -10.43 7.83
CA LEU A 594 -6.86 -9.78 8.60
C LEU A 594 -6.35 -8.60 9.43
N LEU A 595 -5.21 -8.75 10.11
CA LEU A 595 -4.62 -7.63 10.85
C LEU A 595 -4.09 -6.54 9.93
N THR A 596 -3.60 -6.88 8.74
CA THR A 596 -3.21 -5.87 7.75
C THR A 596 -4.42 -5.03 7.36
N TRP A 597 -5.56 -5.67 7.09
CA TRP A 597 -6.84 -4.99 6.81
C TRP A 597 -7.28 -4.11 7.98
N ALA A 598 -7.26 -4.61 9.21
CA ALA A 598 -7.66 -3.84 10.38
C ALA A 598 -6.71 -2.66 10.65
N ALA A 599 -5.39 -2.90 10.64
CA ALA A 599 -4.38 -1.90 10.99
C ALA A 599 -4.38 -0.72 10.01
N TYR A 600 -4.34 -0.99 8.70
CA TYR A 600 -4.32 0.11 7.72
C TYR A 600 -5.67 0.79 7.57
N SER A 601 -6.79 0.09 7.76
CA SER A 601 -8.11 0.73 7.72
C SER A 601 -8.35 1.64 8.94
N TYR A 602 -7.73 1.32 10.08
CA TYR A 602 -7.77 2.14 11.29
C TYR A 602 -6.76 3.30 11.28
N ALA A 603 -5.60 3.12 10.63
CA ALA A 603 -4.61 4.18 10.52
C ALA A 603 -5.21 5.45 9.87
N GLY A 604 -4.81 6.60 10.42
CA GLY A 604 -5.19 7.93 9.93
C GLY A 604 -4.56 8.24 8.56
N GLU A 605 -3.29 7.87 8.37
CA GLU A 605 -2.63 7.96 7.06
C GLU A 605 -2.98 6.74 6.19
N LYS A 606 -3.82 6.96 5.17
CA LYS A 606 -4.23 5.91 4.22
C LYS A 606 -3.86 6.31 2.81
N MET A 607 -3.13 5.43 2.14
CA MET A 607 -2.51 5.74 0.85
C MET A 607 -2.50 4.50 -0.05
N PRO A 608 -2.60 4.65 -1.39
CA PRO A 608 -2.77 3.49 -2.27
C PRO A 608 -1.60 2.50 -2.23
N TRP A 609 -0.35 2.96 -2.00
CA TRP A 609 0.82 2.06 -1.95
C TRP A 609 0.77 1.05 -0.82
N LEU A 610 0.07 1.35 0.27
CA LEU A 610 -0.09 0.42 1.38
C LEU A 610 -0.89 -0.83 0.96
N SER A 611 -1.62 -0.78 -0.16
CA SER A 611 -2.30 -1.96 -0.69
C SER A 611 -1.37 -3.09 -1.09
N THR A 612 -0.10 -2.80 -1.39
CA THR A 612 0.93 -3.81 -1.67
C THR A 612 1.09 -4.81 -0.51
N HIS A 613 0.86 -4.38 0.72
CA HIS A 613 0.97 -5.22 1.92
C HIS A 613 -0.14 -6.29 2.03
N PHE A 614 -1.32 -6.06 1.42
CA PHE A 614 -2.39 -7.07 1.38
C PHE A 614 -2.06 -8.20 0.38
N VAL A 615 -1.42 -7.86 -0.74
CA VAL A 615 -1.23 -8.77 -1.89
C VAL A 615 -0.44 -10.00 -1.48
N ILE A 616 0.60 -9.83 -0.67
CA ILE A 616 1.53 -10.89 -0.30
C ILE A 616 0.82 -12.07 0.39
N PRO A 617 0.15 -11.91 1.55
CA PRO A 617 -0.54 -13.03 2.18
C PRO A 617 -1.64 -13.63 1.28
N MET A 618 -2.33 -12.83 0.46
CA MET A 618 -3.34 -13.33 -0.47
C MET A 618 -2.74 -14.26 -1.53
N VAL A 619 -1.62 -13.89 -2.13
CA VAL A 619 -0.94 -14.67 -3.18
C VAL A 619 -0.37 -15.98 -2.62
N PHE A 620 0.16 -15.98 -1.40
CA PHE A 620 0.60 -17.20 -0.74
C PHE A 620 -0.55 -18.17 -0.45
N MET A 621 -1.68 -17.67 0.03
CA MET A 621 -2.87 -18.49 0.27
C MET A 621 -3.45 -19.04 -1.04
N ALA A 622 -3.49 -18.23 -2.09
CA ALA A 622 -3.91 -18.66 -3.42
C ALA A 622 -3.01 -19.79 -3.96
N GLY A 623 -1.69 -19.66 -3.84
CA GLY A 623 -0.75 -20.72 -4.22
C GLY A 623 -0.96 -22.03 -3.47
N TRP A 624 -1.15 -21.97 -2.16
CA TRP A 624 -1.50 -23.17 -1.37
C TRP A 624 -2.83 -23.81 -1.83
N TYR A 625 -3.84 -23.00 -2.14
CA TYR A 625 -5.11 -23.50 -2.67
C TYR A 625 -4.93 -24.25 -3.99
N PHE A 626 -4.14 -23.69 -4.92
CA PHE A 626 -3.84 -24.36 -6.19
C PHE A 626 -3.08 -25.67 -6.00
N GLN A 627 -2.11 -25.72 -5.07
CA GLN A 627 -1.45 -26.97 -4.72
C GLN A 627 -2.46 -28.05 -4.28
N GLN A 628 -3.40 -27.70 -3.40
CA GLN A 628 -4.37 -28.66 -2.88
C GLN A 628 -5.39 -29.11 -3.93
N ARG A 629 -5.77 -28.22 -4.87
CA ARG A 629 -6.85 -28.47 -5.82
C ARG A 629 -6.39 -28.99 -7.18
N LEU A 630 -5.22 -28.59 -7.66
CA LEU A 630 -4.77 -28.91 -9.02
C LEU A 630 -3.95 -30.20 -9.11
N VAL A 631 -3.27 -30.61 -8.03
CA VAL A 631 -2.44 -31.83 -8.02
C VAL A 631 -3.17 -33.08 -8.55
N PRO A 632 -4.44 -33.35 -8.19
CA PRO A 632 -5.16 -34.51 -8.72
C PRO A 632 -5.40 -34.46 -10.24
N ALA A 633 -5.44 -33.27 -10.86
CA ALA A 633 -5.77 -33.12 -12.27
C ALA A 633 -4.55 -33.00 -13.20
N VAL A 634 -3.33 -32.97 -12.65
CA VAL A 634 -2.10 -32.77 -13.44
C VAL A 634 -1.96 -33.82 -14.55
N SER A 635 -2.23 -35.10 -14.27
CA SER A 635 -2.19 -36.18 -15.27
C SER A 635 -3.22 -35.96 -16.39
N THR A 636 -4.43 -35.56 -16.02
CA THR A 636 -5.54 -35.35 -16.96
C THR A 636 -5.31 -34.13 -17.86
N LEU A 637 -4.57 -33.11 -17.39
CA LEU A 637 -4.19 -31.94 -18.21
C LEU A 637 -3.29 -32.29 -19.40
N PHE A 638 -2.59 -33.43 -19.38
CA PHE A 638 -1.80 -33.89 -20.53
C PHE A 638 -2.64 -34.64 -21.57
N SER A 639 -3.93 -34.87 -21.32
CA SER A 639 -4.85 -35.52 -22.27
C SER A 639 -5.54 -34.50 -23.20
N ARG A 640 -5.91 -34.95 -24.42
CA ARG A 640 -6.64 -34.11 -25.39
C ARG A 640 -7.99 -33.61 -24.84
N SER A 641 -8.72 -34.48 -24.12
CA SER A 641 -10.01 -34.11 -23.51
C SER A 641 -9.82 -33.08 -22.38
N GLY A 642 -8.73 -33.16 -21.62
CA GLY A 642 -8.36 -32.16 -20.62
C GLY A 642 -8.15 -30.75 -21.21
N TRP A 643 -7.37 -30.63 -22.29
CA TRP A 643 -7.15 -29.35 -22.98
C TRP A 643 -8.42 -28.79 -23.61
N LEU A 644 -9.23 -29.64 -24.26
CA LEU A 644 -10.52 -29.21 -24.80
C LEU A 644 -11.47 -28.73 -23.71
N LEU A 645 -11.54 -29.42 -22.57
CA LEU A 645 -12.37 -29.02 -21.44
C LEU A 645 -11.90 -27.70 -20.82
N LEU A 646 -10.59 -27.46 -20.75
CA LEU A 646 -10.02 -26.20 -20.28
C LEU A 646 -10.43 -25.04 -21.20
N GLY A 647 -10.23 -25.19 -22.51
CA GLY A 647 -10.61 -24.18 -23.51
C GLY A 647 -12.13 -23.92 -23.53
N LEU A 648 -12.94 -24.97 -23.46
CA LEU A 648 -14.40 -24.86 -23.37
C LEU A 648 -14.85 -24.20 -22.06
N THR A 649 -14.12 -24.40 -20.95
CA THR A 649 -14.41 -23.70 -19.68
C THR A 649 -14.17 -22.21 -19.83
N MET A 650 -13.04 -21.80 -20.41
CA MET A 650 -12.76 -20.38 -20.66
C MET A 650 -13.80 -19.76 -21.58
N LEU A 651 -14.14 -20.45 -22.67
CA LEU A 651 -15.17 -20.03 -23.59
C LEU A 651 -16.54 -19.93 -22.90
N LEU A 652 -16.88 -20.90 -22.04
CA LEU A 652 -18.12 -20.87 -21.25
C LEU A 652 -18.19 -19.61 -20.38
N LEU A 653 -17.12 -19.29 -19.66
CA LEU A 653 -17.09 -18.12 -18.78
C LEU A 653 -17.22 -16.81 -19.57
N VAL A 654 -16.51 -16.69 -20.70
CA VAL A 654 -16.61 -15.51 -21.58
C VAL A 654 -18.03 -15.35 -22.12
N THR A 655 -18.64 -16.44 -22.57
CA THR A 655 -19.96 -16.40 -23.22
C THR A 655 -21.08 -16.14 -22.23
N VAL A 656 -20.96 -16.66 -21.00
CA VAL A 656 -21.81 -16.28 -19.87
C VAL A 656 -21.64 -14.81 -19.51
N ALA A 657 -20.40 -14.28 -19.48
CA ALA A 657 -20.16 -12.87 -19.21
C ALA A 657 -20.74 -11.95 -20.29
N LEU A 658 -20.62 -12.33 -21.57
CA LEU A 658 -21.21 -11.59 -22.70
C LEU A 658 -22.74 -11.64 -22.68
N ALA A 659 -23.34 -12.75 -22.24
CA ALA A 659 -24.78 -12.86 -22.06
C ALA A 659 -25.27 -12.08 -20.85
N ALA A 660 -24.57 -12.13 -19.73
CA ALA A 660 -24.97 -11.39 -18.52
C ALA A 660 -24.72 -9.88 -18.64
N GLY A 661 -23.70 -9.47 -19.40
CA GLY A 661 -23.24 -8.07 -19.49
C GLY A 661 -24.35 -7.06 -19.84
N PRO A 662 -25.08 -7.21 -20.96
CA PRO A 662 -26.15 -6.29 -21.33
C PRO A 662 -27.24 -6.15 -20.26
N LEU A 663 -27.58 -7.25 -19.57
CA LEU A 663 -28.56 -7.26 -18.49
C LEU A 663 -28.02 -6.56 -17.22
N LEU A 664 -26.78 -6.86 -16.84
CA LEU A 664 -26.12 -6.30 -15.66
C LEU A 664 -25.80 -4.82 -15.82
N LEU A 665 -25.52 -4.34 -17.03
CA LEU A 665 -25.27 -2.93 -17.33
C LEU A 665 -26.55 -2.14 -17.60
N GLY A 666 -27.70 -2.81 -17.72
CA GLY A 666 -28.97 -2.16 -18.01
C GLY A 666 -29.07 -1.63 -19.46
N GLN A 667 -28.26 -2.17 -20.37
CA GLN A 667 -28.30 -1.85 -21.80
C GLN A 667 -29.58 -2.35 -22.48
N ILE A 668 -30.36 -3.20 -21.81
CA ILE A 668 -31.63 -3.73 -22.27
C ILE A 668 -32.76 -3.11 -21.46
N GLN A 669 -33.62 -2.34 -22.14
CA GLN A 669 -34.87 -1.81 -21.60
C GLN A 669 -36.04 -2.43 -22.37
N PHE A 670 -36.84 -3.24 -21.70
CA PHE A 670 -38.00 -3.88 -22.32
C PHE A 670 -39.05 -2.81 -22.67
N GLY A 671 -39.38 -2.66 -23.95
CA GLY A 671 -40.37 -1.71 -24.46
C GLY A 671 -39.80 -0.51 -25.22
N GLU A 672 -38.48 -0.28 -25.17
CA GLU A 672 -37.81 0.79 -25.92
C GLU A 672 -37.34 0.28 -27.31
N GLN A 673 -37.53 1.06 -28.38
CA GLN A 673 -37.19 0.66 -29.76
C GLN A 673 -35.96 1.39 -30.34
N SER A 674 -35.09 1.95 -29.48
CA SER A 674 -33.85 2.58 -29.91
C SER A 674 -32.87 1.56 -30.52
N ALA A 675 -32.06 1.98 -31.50
CA ALA A 675 -31.10 1.12 -32.18
C ALA A 675 -30.06 0.51 -31.21
N ASP A 676 -29.67 1.27 -30.17
CA ASP A 676 -28.78 0.81 -29.12
C ASP A 676 -29.40 -0.31 -28.28
N ASN A 677 -30.68 -0.17 -27.92
CA ASN A 677 -31.40 -1.21 -27.18
C ASN A 677 -31.59 -2.48 -28.02
N LEU A 678 -31.92 -2.35 -29.31
CA LEU A 678 -32.00 -3.48 -30.24
C LEU A 678 -30.65 -4.20 -30.39
N THR A 679 -29.55 -3.44 -30.41
CA THR A 679 -28.19 -4.01 -30.42
C THR A 679 -27.90 -4.75 -29.11
N GLY A 680 -28.30 -4.19 -27.96
CA GLY A 680 -28.20 -4.84 -26.65
C GLY A 680 -28.96 -6.18 -26.58
N ILE A 681 -30.21 -6.19 -27.05
CA ILE A 681 -31.05 -7.41 -27.14
C ILE A 681 -30.43 -8.43 -28.10
N GLY A 682 -29.96 -7.99 -29.27
CA GLY A 682 -29.29 -8.85 -30.24
C GLY A 682 -28.03 -9.50 -29.68
N ARG A 683 -27.19 -8.73 -28.98
CA ARG A 683 -26.00 -9.25 -28.27
C ARG A 683 -26.38 -10.25 -27.19
N PHE A 684 -27.42 -9.98 -26.41
CA PHE A 684 -27.92 -10.89 -25.37
C PHE A 684 -28.43 -12.22 -25.94
N LEU A 685 -29.31 -12.18 -26.94
CA LEU A 685 -29.87 -13.40 -27.53
C LEU A 685 -28.79 -14.20 -28.27
N GLY A 686 -27.91 -13.53 -29.03
CA GLY A 686 -26.81 -14.18 -29.74
C GLY A 686 -25.82 -14.86 -28.78
N SER A 687 -25.43 -14.16 -27.71
CA SER A 687 -24.55 -14.73 -26.68
C SER A 687 -25.21 -15.85 -25.87
N LEU A 688 -26.52 -15.79 -25.63
CA LEU A 688 -27.28 -16.86 -24.98
C LEU A 688 -27.28 -18.15 -25.80
N VAL A 689 -27.57 -18.06 -27.11
CA VAL A 689 -27.54 -19.22 -28.02
C VAL A 689 -26.14 -19.83 -28.04
N LEU A 690 -25.12 -18.98 -28.12
CA LEU A 690 -23.74 -19.42 -28.13
C LEU A 690 -23.33 -20.05 -26.79
N ALA A 691 -23.76 -19.49 -25.66
CA ALA A 691 -23.54 -20.06 -24.33
C ALA A 691 -24.19 -21.45 -24.20
N VAL A 692 -25.42 -21.64 -24.70
CA VAL A 692 -26.08 -22.96 -24.72
C VAL A 692 -25.28 -23.98 -25.54
N GLY A 693 -24.80 -23.58 -26.72
CA GLY A 693 -23.94 -24.43 -27.54
C GLY A 693 -22.64 -24.83 -26.84
N VAL A 694 -22.00 -23.88 -26.16
CA VAL A 694 -20.76 -24.12 -25.40
C VAL A 694 -21.02 -25.00 -24.17
N VAL A 695 -22.13 -24.79 -23.45
CA VAL A 695 -22.55 -25.67 -22.34
C VAL A 695 -22.75 -27.11 -22.82
N TYR A 696 -23.42 -27.30 -23.97
CA TYR A 696 -23.61 -28.63 -24.55
C TYR A 696 -22.26 -29.31 -24.87
N LEU A 697 -21.35 -28.59 -25.52
CA LEU A 697 -20.00 -29.10 -25.81
C LEU A 697 -19.21 -29.40 -24.53
N TRP A 698 -19.30 -28.53 -23.53
CA TRP A 698 -18.64 -28.69 -22.24
C TRP A 698 -19.15 -29.93 -21.49
N LEU A 699 -20.47 -30.14 -21.46
CA LEU A 699 -21.09 -31.34 -20.86
C LEU A 699 -20.70 -32.63 -21.61
N ARG A 700 -20.61 -32.56 -22.94
CA ARG A 700 -20.17 -33.69 -23.78
C ARG A 700 -18.71 -34.07 -23.51
N GLU A 701 -17.79 -33.11 -23.50
CA GLU A 701 -16.37 -33.37 -23.24
C GLU A 701 -16.12 -33.78 -21.79
N ARG A 702 -16.86 -33.21 -20.83
CA ARG A 702 -16.85 -33.67 -19.43
C ARG A 702 -17.15 -35.15 -19.30
N GLY A 703 -18.03 -35.70 -20.13
CA GLY A 703 -18.37 -37.13 -20.14
C GLY A 703 -17.23 -38.05 -20.61
N LYS A 704 -16.25 -37.52 -21.35
CA LYS A 704 -15.10 -38.27 -21.89
C LYS A 704 -13.87 -38.24 -20.98
N VAL A 705 -13.90 -37.47 -19.90
CA VAL A 705 -12.79 -37.44 -18.93
C VAL A 705 -12.85 -38.70 -18.07
N GLU A 706 -11.80 -39.53 -18.16
CA GLU A 706 -11.68 -40.78 -17.40
C GLU A 706 -11.77 -40.52 -15.89
N GLU A 707 -11.07 -39.50 -15.40
CA GLU A 707 -11.05 -39.14 -13.99
C GLU A 707 -12.06 -38.02 -13.67
N LYS A 708 -13.28 -38.39 -13.25
CA LYS A 708 -14.35 -37.40 -12.93
C LYS A 708 -13.96 -36.41 -11.83
N THR A 709 -13.00 -36.76 -10.97
CA THR A 709 -12.41 -35.89 -9.93
C THR A 709 -11.59 -34.73 -10.51
N ALA A 710 -11.06 -34.85 -11.74
CA ALA A 710 -10.25 -33.82 -12.40
C ALA A 710 -11.07 -32.67 -13.03
N VAL A 711 -12.39 -32.84 -13.21
CA VAL A 711 -13.26 -31.82 -13.83
C VAL A 711 -13.31 -30.52 -13.02
N LYS A 712 -13.45 -30.60 -11.69
CA LYS A 712 -13.50 -29.40 -10.82
C LYS A 712 -12.17 -28.62 -10.83
N PRO A 713 -11.00 -29.28 -10.69
CA PRO A 713 -9.71 -28.62 -10.87
C PRO A 713 -9.53 -27.95 -12.23
N ILE A 714 -9.95 -28.60 -13.33
CA ILE A 714 -9.87 -28.00 -14.68
C ILE A 714 -10.75 -26.76 -14.77
N PHE A 715 -11.95 -26.80 -14.17
CA PHE A 715 -12.81 -25.61 -14.11
C PHE A 715 -12.12 -24.46 -13.37
N ILE A 716 -11.54 -24.75 -12.19
CA ILE A 716 -10.80 -23.77 -11.38
C ILE A 716 -9.62 -23.18 -12.18
N LEU A 717 -8.87 -24.03 -12.90
CA LEU A 717 -7.74 -23.60 -13.74
C LEU A 717 -8.21 -22.73 -14.91
N GLY A 718 -9.32 -23.09 -15.56
CA GLY A 718 -9.91 -22.29 -16.64
C GLY A 718 -10.36 -20.91 -16.17
N SER A 719 -11.03 -20.84 -15.01
CA SER A 719 -11.37 -19.57 -14.37
C SER A 719 -10.12 -18.75 -14.02
N PHE A 720 -9.10 -19.40 -13.46
CA PHE A 720 -7.84 -18.74 -13.12
C PHE A 720 -7.13 -18.16 -14.35
N LEU A 721 -7.01 -18.92 -15.45
CA LEU A 721 -6.35 -18.45 -16.66
C LEU A 721 -7.08 -17.26 -17.29
N LEU A 722 -8.41 -17.30 -17.36
CA LEU A 722 -9.19 -16.19 -17.88
C LEU A 722 -9.01 -14.92 -17.04
N LEU A 723 -9.11 -15.05 -15.72
CA LEU A 723 -8.90 -13.93 -14.80
C LEU A 723 -7.45 -13.43 -14.85
N SER A 724 -6.47 -14.32 -15.05
CA SER A 724 -5.06 -13.95 -15.20
C SER A 724 -4.82 -13.12 -16.45
N LEU A 725 -5.48 -13.43 -17.57
CA LEU A 725 -5.41 -12.59 -18.79
C LEU A 725 -5.96 -11.19 -18.55
N LEU A 726 -7.06 -11.08 -17.80
CA LEU A 726 -7.61 -9.78 -17.39
C LEU A 726 -6.65 -9.04 -16.45
N THR A 727 -6.06 -9.73 -15.47
CA THR A 727 -5.06 -9.14 -14.58
C THR A 727 -3.84 -8.65 -15.36
N ILE A 728 -3.31 -9.43 -16.32
CA ILE A 728 -2.21 -9.00 -17.19
C ILE A 728 -2.58 -7.73 -17.97
N ARG A 729 -3.80 -7.65 -18.51
CA ARG A 729 -4.28 -6.44 -19.19
C ARG A 729 -4.30 -5.24 -18.24
N PHE A 730 -4.85 -5.38 -17.04
CA PHE A 730 -4.88 -4.29 -16.06
C PHE A 730 -3.48 -3.88 -15.58
N THR A 731 -2.57 -4.84 -15.41
CA THR A 731 -1.17 -4.59 -15.10
C THR A 731 -0.49 -3.82 -16.23
N TYR A 732 -0.75 -4.20 -17.48
CA TYR A 732 -0.20 -3.49 -18.64
C TYR A 732 -0.75 -2.06 -18.72
N MET A 733 -2.07 -1.87 -18.56
CA MET A 733 -2.69 -0.56 -18.54
C MET A 733 -2.12 0.33 -17.44
N ALA A 734 -2.06 -0.15 -16.19
CA ALA A 734 -1.62 0.65 -15.07
C ALA A 734 -0.11 0.95 -15.10
N ALA A 735 0.73 -0.02 -15.46
CA ALA A 735 2.20 0.12 -15.37
C ALA A 735 2.87 0.73 -16.61
N TYR A 736 2.17 0.77 -17.75
CA TYR A 736 2.73 1.28 -19.01
C TYR A 736 1.85 2.36 -19.63
N THR A 737 0.60 2.04 -20.00
CA THR A 737 -0.23 2.96 -20.79
C THR A 737 -0.66 4.19 -20.00
N ASN A 738 -1.12 3.97 -18.76
CA ASN A 738 -1.66 5.00 -17.86
C ASN A 738 -0.69 5.36 -16.74
N ALA A 739 0.60 5.01 -16.86
CA ALA A 739 1.56 5.15 -15.76
C ALA A 739 1.71 6.60 -15.24
N ASP A 740 1.55 7.57 -16.14
CA ASP A 740 1.61 9.00 -15.84
C ASP A 740 0.24 9.68 -15.75
N TYR A 741 -0.86 8.96 -16.04
CA TYR A 741 -2.23 9.51 -16.10
C TYR A 741 -3.04 9.19 -14.84
N THR A 742 -3.88 10.13 -14.39
CA THR A 742 -4.74 10.01 -13.20
C THR A 742 -5.95 9.09 -13.35
N ASN A 743 -6.07 8.42 -14.50
CA ASN A 743 -7.13 7.45 -14.74
C ASN A 743 -7.03 6.23 -13.79
N GLU A 744 -5.86 6.01 -13.17
CA GLU A 744 -5.61 4.94 -12.21
C GLU A 744 -5.62 5.47 -10.75
N PHE A 745 -6.34 4.79 -9.86
CA PHE A 745 -6.35 5.02 -8.41
C PHE A 745 -5.07 4.54 -7.67
N MET A 746 -4.04 4.09 -8.40
CA MET A 746 -2.85 3.48 -7.78
C MET A 746 -1.85 4.49 -7.24
N VAL A 747 -1.91 5.77 -7.64
CA VAL A 747 -1.01 6.81 -7.12
C VAL A 747 -1.83 8.00 -6.67
N TYR A 748 -1.42 8.54 -5.53
CA TYR A 748 -2.10 9.66 -4.91
C TYR A 748 -1.84 10.97 -5.67
N ALA A 749 -0.57 11.37 -5.81
CA ALA A 749 -0.17 12.58 -6.52
C ALA A 749 0.69 12.21 -7.76
N HIS A 750 0.11 12.28 -8.95
CA HIS A 750 0.79 11.93 -10.20
C HIS A 750 1.59 13.12 -10.75
N GLY A 751 2.82 12.87 -11.21
CA GLY A 751 3.51 13.82 -12.09
C GLY A 751 2.88 13.74 -13.48
N ALA A 752 2.46 14.87 -14.04
CA ALA A 752 1.88 14.89 -15.37
C ALA A 752 2.96 14.74 -16.46
N PRO A 753 2.65 14.09 -17.60
CA PRO A 753 3.59 13.91 -18.71
C PRO A 753 4.24 15.21 -19.18
N ALA A 754 3.46 16.30 -19.21
CA ALA A 754 3.88 17.61 -19.70
C ALA A 754 5.12 18.15 -18.99
N THR A 755 5.33 17.81 -17.70
CA THR A 755 6.51 18.24 -16.95
C THR A 755 7.81 17.80 -17.62
N LYS A 756 7.89 16.57 -18.11
CA LYS A 756 9.10 16.03 -18.75
C LYS A 756 9.05 16.17 -20.26
N SER A 757 7.99 15.67 -20.90
CA SER A 757 7.92 15.54 -22.36
C SER A 757 7.59 16.84 -23.10
N ILE A 758 7.31 17.93 -22.38
CA ILE A 758 6.99 19.22 -22.98
C ILE A 758 7.86 20.30 -22.35
N VAL A 759 7.76 20.51 -21.03
CA VAL A 759 8.48 21.61 -20.37
C VAL A 759 9.99 21.36 -20.39
N MET A 760 10.47 20.19 -19.97
CA MET A 760 11.91 19.91 -19.99
C MET A 760 12.47 19.77 -21.41
N ASP A 761 11.73 19.15 -22.33
CA ASP A 761 12.15 19.05 -23.73
C ASP A 761 12.26 20.44 -24.39
N GLN A 762 11.31 21.34 -24.12
CA GLN A 762 11.39 22.75 -24.55
C GLN A 762 12.58 23.46 -23.92
N LEU A 763 12.85 23.27 -22.63
CA LEU A 763 14.00 23.87 -21.95
C LEU A 763 15.34 23.38 -22.52
N ASP A 764 15.48 22.07 -22.77
CA ASP A 764 16.68 21.48 -23.33
C ASP A 764 16.91 22.00 -24.76
N GLU A 765 15.86 22.09 -25.57
CA GLU A 765 15.92 22.68 -26.92
C GLU A 765 16.29 24.17 -26.88
N LEU A 766 15.66 24.94 -26.00
CA LEU A 766 15.96 26.36 -25.79
C LEU A 766 17.43 26.57 -25.39
N SER A 767 17.91 25.79 -24.41
CA SER A 767 19.27 25.92 -23.91
C SER A 767 20.30 25.56 -24.98
N LEU A 768 20.06 24.48 -25.73
CA LEU A 768 20.93 24.06 -26.83
C LEU A 768 20.96 25.08 -27.97
N ARG A 769 19.83 25.69 -28.32
CA ARG A 769 19.75 26.70 -29.38
C ARG A 769 20.44 28.01 -28.99
N LEU A 770 20.27 28.48 -27.76
CA LEU A 770 20.78 29.78 -27.30
C LEU A 770 22.26 29.74 -26.88
N TYR A 771 22.67 28.69 -26.16
CA TYR A 771 23.98 28.62 -25.52
C TYR A 771 24.83 27.44 -25.99
N GLY A 772 24.25 26.44 -26.66
CA GLY A 772 24.94 25.22 -27.09
C GLY A 772 25.20 24.21 -25.97
N ASP A 773 24.83 24.54 -24.74
CA ASP A 773 24.94 23.71 -23.54
C ASP A 773 23.73 23.95 -22.61
N LYS A 774 23.76 23.41 -21.38
CA LYS A 774 22.71 23.59 -20.37
C LYS A 774 22.85 24.87 -19.52
N SER A 775 23.60 25.89 -19.98
CA SER A 775 23.87 27.11 -19.20
C SER A 775 22.70 28.10 -19.13
N LEU A 776 21.54 27.80 -19.74
CA LEU A 776 20.34 28.61 -19.66
C LEU A 776 19.96 28.90 -18.20
N ARG A 777 19.72 30.18 -17.89
CA ARG A 777 19.27 30.63 -16.57
C ARG A 777 17.76 30.41 -16.44
N VAL A 778 17.36 29.44 -15.61
CA VAL A 778 15.95 29.08 -15.36
C VAL A 778 15.59 29.40 -13.91
N ALA A 779 14.56 30.22 -13.71
CA ALA A 779 14.05 30.55 -12.38
C ALA A 779 12.79 29.72 -12.04
N TYR A 780 12.67 29.24 -10.81
CA TYR A 780 11.51 28.46 -10.35
C TYR A 780 11.12 28.76 -8.89
N ASP A 781 9.84 28.60 -8.58
CA ASP A 781 9.24 28.91 -7.27
C ASP A 781 9.19 27.71 -6.32
N SER A 782 8.67 27.94 -5.10
CA SER A 782 8.50 26.91 -4.06
C SER A 782 7.47 25.84 -4.45
N ASP A 783 6.41 26.23 -5.15
CA ASP A 783 5.24 25.43 -5.47
C ASP A 783 5.56 24.36 -6.53
N VAL A 784 6.40 24.71 -7.51
CA VAL A 784 6.90 23.76 -8.52
C VAL A 784 8.24 23.12 -8.13
N ALA A 785 8.78 23.36 -6.94
CA ALA A 785 10.11 22.87 -6.56
C ALA A 785 10.27 21.35 -6.75
N TRP A 786 9.19 20.58 -6.52
CA TRP A 786 9.13 19.14 -6.74
C TRP A 786 8.17 18.86 -7.90
N PRO A 787 8.65 18.44 -9.09
CA PRO A 787 9.90 17.72 -9.34
C PRO A 787 11.05 18.53 -9.98
N PHE A 788 10.90 19.85 -10.19
CA PHE A 788 11.87 20.62 -10.98
C PHE A 788 13.27 20.70 -10.36
N THR A 789 13.42 20.54 -9.04
CA THR A 789 14.73 20.44 -8.38
C THR A 789 15.56 19.27 -8.92
N TRP A 790 14.92 18.13 -9.24
CA TRP A 790 15.59 16.98 -9.85
C TRP A 790 15.91 17.20 -11.33
N TYR A 791 14.97 17.76 -12.10
CA TYR A 791 15.15 17.93 -13.54
C TYR A 791 16.08 19.08 -13.92
N LEU A 792 16.11 20.15 -13.12
CA LEU A 792 17.00 21.29 -13.33
C LEU A 792 18.40 21.04 -12.76
N ARG A 793 18.72 19.82 -12.28
CA ARG A 793 20.02 19.51 -11.65
C ARG A 793 21.21 19.80 -12.55
N ASP A 794 21.06 19.57 -13.85
CA ASP A 794 22.09 19.77 -14.87
C ASP A 794 22.27 21.24 -15.28
N TYR A 795 21.37 22.12 -14.88
CA TYR A 795 21.40 23.55 -15.19
C TYR A 795 22.20 24.29 -14.12
N PRO A 796 23.43 24.77 -14.41
CA PRO A 796 24.31 25.39 -13.42
C PRO A 796 23.82 26.76 -12.98
N ASN A 797 23.05 27.46 -13.83
CA ASN A 797 22.54 28.80 -13.59
C ASN A 797 21.08 28.82 -13.10
N ARG A 798 20.56 27.73 -12.54
CA ARG A 798 19.18 27.70 -12.01
C ARG A 798 19.03 28.64 -10.80
N VAL A 799 17.87 29.28 -10.68
CA VAL A 799 17.57 30.21 -9.58
C VAL A 799 16.29 29.77 -8.87
N TYR A 800 16.40 29.43 -7.59
CA TYR A 800 15.24 29.19 -6.72
C TYR A 800 14.87 30.49 -5.99
N PHE A 801 13.67 31.02 -6.24
CA PHE A 801 13.24 32.29 -5.64
C PHE A 801 12.14 32.15 -4.57
N GLY A 802 11.65 30.93 -4.33
CA GLY A 802 10.66 30.64 -3.29
C GLY A 802 9.36 31.46 -3.46
N ASP A 803 8.84 31.99 -2.35
CA ASP A 803 7.59 32.77 -2.31
C ASP A 803 7.80 34.29 -2.45
N SER A 804 9.03 34.73 -2.74
CA SER A 804 9.38 36.16 -2.78
C SER A 804 9.94 36.57 -4.15
N PRO A 805 9.07 36.76 -5.16
CA PRO A 805 9.51 37.21 -6.48
C PRO A 805 10.11 38.62 -6.41
N SER A 806 11.12 38.88 -7.24
CA SER A 806 11.80 40.18 -7.32
C SER A 806 12.08 40.58 -8.77
N GLN A 807 12.50 41.82 -9.01
CA GLN A 807 12.84 42.29 -10.36
C GLN A 807 13.96 41.48 -11.03
N SER A 808 14.78 40.77 -10.25
CA SER A 808 15.83 39.87 -10.75
C SER A 808 15.30 38.69 -11.60
N LEU A 809 13.99 38.42 -11.57
CA LEU A 809 13.36 37.42 -12.44
C LEU A 809 13.48 37.78 -13.93
N ASN A 810 13.54 39.07 -14.28
CA ASN A 810 13.74 39.51 -15.67
C ASN A 810 15.10 39.11 -16.25
N ASP A 811 16.09 38.83 -15.40
CA ASP A 811 17.41 38.35 -15.82
C ASP A 811 17.36 36.90 -16.33
N SER A 812 16.30 36.16 -16.00
CA SER A 812 16.12 34.75 -16.37
C SER A 812 15.25 34.67 -17.62
N PRO A 813 15.74 34.14 -18.75
CA PRO A 813 14.94 34.02 -19.96
C PRO A 813 13.71 33.12 -19.82
N VAL A 814 13.75 32.17 -18.88
CA VAL A 814 12.64 31.26 -18.57
C VAL A 814 12.34 31.27 -17.08
N VAL A 815 11.06 31.38 -16.74
CA VAL A 815 10.56 31.33 -15.36
C VAL A 815 9.41 30.34 -15.25
N ILE A 816 9.46 29.44 -14.27
CA ILE A 816 8.42 28.43 -13.99
C ILE A 816 7.75 28.79 -12.67
N VAL A 817 6.43 28.95 -12.68
CA VAL A 817 5.68 29.41 -11.50
C VAL A 817 4.46 28.53 -11.27
N GLY A 818 4.25 28.09 -10.03
CA GLY A 818 3.07 27.34 -9.62
C GLY A 818 1.88 28.23 -9.34
N ARG A 819 0.68 27.63 -9.32
CA ARG A 819 -0.60 28.34 -9.17
C ARG A 819 -0.62 29.25 -7.94
N LYS A 820 0.04 28.88 -6.85
CA LYS A 820 0.08 29.65 -5.59
C LYS A 820 0.64 31.07 -5.81
N ASN A 821 1.63 31.22 -6.69
CA ASN A 821 2.42 32.44 -6.82
C ASN A 821 2.13 33.27 -8.09
N TRP A 822 1.10 32.92 -8.87
CA TRP A 822 0.79 33.63 -10.12
C TRP A 822 0.47 35.12 -9.90
N ASP A 823 -0.42 35.44 -8.96
CA ASP A 823 -0.87 36.82 -8.75
C ASP A 823 0.26 37.74 -8.25
N VAL A 824 1.24 37.18 -7.55
CA VAL A 824 2.40 37.93 -7.03
C VAL A 824 3.51 38.06 -8.09
N THR A 825 3.61 37.09 -9.01
CA THR A 825 4.69 37.05 -10.02
C THR A 825 4.30 37.75 -11.33
N ASP A 826 3.02 37.72 -11.73
CA ASP A 826 2.48 38.32 -12.96
C ASP A 826 2.86 39.82 -13.13
N PRO A 827 2.83 40.68 -12.10
CA PRO A 827 3.22 42.09 -12.24
C PRO A 827 4.67 42.30 -12.69
N TYR A 828 5.57 41.36 -12.41
CA TYR A 828 6.99 41.46 -12.75
C TYR A 828 7.30 40.96 -14.17
N LEU A 829 6.54 39.98 -14.67
CA LEU A 829 6.83 39.27 -15.93
C LEU A 829 5.89 39.64 -17.10
N SER A 830 4.68 40.12 -16.82
CA SER A 830 3.62 40.34 -17.82
C SER A 830 3.95 41.27 -18.99
N LYS A 831 4.98 42.12 -18.89
CA LYS A 831 5.35 43.06 -19.96
C LYS A 831 6.24 42.46 -21.06
N ASN A 832 7.11 41.50 -20.71
CA ASN A 832 8.19 41.03 -21.59
C ASN A 832 8.16 39.51 -21.81
N PHE A 833 7.22 38.79 -21.18
CA PHE A 833 7.15 37.35 -21.23
C PHE A 833 5.79 36.90 -21.76
N LYS A 834 5.80 35.87 -22.60
CA LYS A 834 4.62 35.07 -22.90
C LYS A 834 4.56 33.88 -21.96
N HIS A 835 3.36 33.50 -21.58
CA HIS A 835 3.15 32.36 -20.71
C HIS A 835 2.24 31.31 -21.36
N GLN A 836 2.49 30.05 -21.00
CA GLN A 836 1.62 28.93 -21.32
C GLN A 836 1.39 28.09 -20.07
N ASP A 837 0.13 27.68 -19.88
CA ASP A 837 -0.28 26.91 -18.72
C ASP A 837 -0.20 25.41 -19.04
N TYR A 838 0.42 24.65 -18.14
CA TYR A 838 0.54 23.20 -18.22
C TYR A 838 0.07 22.57 -16.91
N THR A 839 -0.39 21.33 -16.97
CA THR A 839 -0.61 20.54 -15.74
C THR A 839 0.69 19.83 -15.40
N PHE A 840 1.14 19.91 -14.15
CA PHE A 840 2.36 19.22 -13.70
C PHE A 840 2.10 18.22 -12.58
N LEU A 841 1.04 18.43 -11.80
CA LEU A 841 0.58 17.55 -10.75
C LEU A 841 -0.94 17.36 -10.90
N TRP A 842 -1.43 16.16 -10.62
CA TRP A 842 -2.85 15.84 -10.70
C TRP A 842 -3.18 14.61 -9.83
N TRP A 843 -4.43 14.54 -9.36
CA TRP A 843 -4.92 13.50 -8.44
C TRP A 843 -6.03 12.67 -9.09
N PRO A 844 -6.15 11.37 -8.75
CA PRO A 844 -7.30 10.57 -9.17
C PRO A 844 -8.61 11.13 -8.61
N MET A 845 -9.73 10.75 -9.24
CA MET A 845 -11.04 11.13 -8.74
C MET A 845 -11.30 10.62 -7.32
N GLU A 846 -11.81 11.49 -6.45
CA GLU A 846 -12.03 11.18 -5.03
C GLU A 846 -13.51 10.98 -4.67
N ASP A 847 -14.40 10.92 -5.67
CA ASP A 847 -15.85 10.76 -5.45
C ASP A 847 -16.22 9.45 -4.72
N TYR A 848 -15.31 8.47 -4.69
CA TYR A 848 -15.46 7.25 -3.90
C TYR A 848 -15.58 7.52 -2.39
N ARG A 849 -15.15 8.70 -1.89
CA ARG A 849 -15.28 9.11 -0.49
C ARG A 849 -16.73 9.29 -0.05
N ASN A 850 -17.62 9.56 -0.99
CA ASN A 850 -19.04 9.80 -0.75
C ASN A 850 -19.88 8.52 -0.88
N PHE A 851 -19.26 7.33 -0.79
CA PHE A 851 -19.98 6.08 -0.87
C PHE A 851 -20.93 5.90 0.32
N SER A 852 -22.23 5.87 0.02
CA SER A 852 -23.31 5.70 0.97
C SER A 852 -24.46 4.91 0.31
N TRP A 853 -25.49 4.57 1.08
CA TRP A 853 -26.71 3.97 0.52
C TRP A 853 -27.39 4.85 -0.54
N ASN A 854 -27.10 6.16 -0.58
CA ASN A 854 -27.54 7.04 -1.67
C ASN A 854 -26.88 6.69 -3.01
N ALA A 855 -25.65 6.17 -3.02
CA ALA A 855 -25.02 5.68 -4.24
C ALA A 855 -25.69 4.39 -4.76
N VAL A 856 -26.29 3.59 -3.86
CA VAL A 856 -27.00 2.35 -4.21
C VAL A 856 -28.41 2.64 -4.71
N PHE A 857 -29.21 3.36 -3.92
CA PHE A 857 -30.63 3.59 -4.19
C PHE A 857 -30.94 4.90 -4.94
N GLY A 858 -29.98 5.82 -5.01
CA GLY A 858 -30.19 7.17 -5.54
C GLY A 858 -30.87 8.10 -4.53
N THR A 859 -30.70 9.41 -4.72
CA THR A 859 -31.50 10.42 -4.02
C THR A 859 -32.74 10.77 -4.83
N GLU A 860 -33.80 11.23 -4.16
CA GLU A 860 -35.08 11.61 -4.81
C GLU A 860 -34.90 12.73 -5.86
N GLN A 861 -33.87 13.56 -5.72
CA GLN A 861 -33.58 14.68 -6.61
C GLN A 861 -32.76 14.31 -7.85
N THR A 862 -31.89 13.29 -7.77
CA THR A 862 -30.93 12.99 -8.86
C THR A 862 -31.22 11.66 -9.58
N GLY A 863 -31.85 10.68 -8.91
CA GLY A 863 -32.04 9.35 -9.47
C GLY A 863 -30.73 8.62 -9.84
N ARG A 864 -29.58 9.08 -9.33
CA ARG A 864 -28.23 8.57 -9.64
C ARG A 864 -27.82 7.36 -8.78
N GLY A 865 -28.72 6.39 -8.64
CA GLY A 865 -28.42 5.13 -7.95
C GLY A 865 -27.86 4.06 -8.89
N LEU A 866 -27.34 2.96 -8.33
CA LEU A 866 -26.96 1.74 -9.08
C LEU A 866 -28.13 1.14 -9.88
N GLY A 867 -29.38 1.49 -9.57
CA GLY A 867 -30.54 1.14 -10.41
C GLY A 867 -30.50 1.77 -11.80
N ASN A 868 -29.84 2.92 -11.95
CA ASN A 868 -29.75 3.65 -13.22
C ASN A 868 -28.77 2.95 -14.18
N PRO A 869 -29.20 2.56 -15.41
CA PRO A 869 -28.31 1.96 -16.41
C PRO A 869 -27.08 2.80 -16.75
N ASN A 870 -27.24 4.12 -16.86
CA ASN A 870 -26.14 5.01 -17.24
C ASN A 870 -25.06 5.07 -16.14
N VAL A 871 -25.46 4.99 -14.86
CA VAL A 871 -24.52 4.90 -13.73
C VAL A 871 -23.76 3.58 -13.77
N ARG A 872 -24.44 2.45 -13.99
CA ARG A 872 -23.80 1.14 -14.09
C ARG A 872 -22.82 1.06 -15.26
N GLN A 873 -23.20 1.59 -16.42
CA GLN A 873 -22.35 1.68 -17.59
C GLN A 873 -21.11 2.56 -17.32
N ALA A 874 -21.29 3.75 -16.73
CA ALA A 874 -20.17 4.63 -16.38
C ALA A 874 -19.18 3.97 -15.41
N LEU A 875 -19.67 3.30 -14.37
CA LEU A 875 -18.83 2.58 -13.41
C LEU A 875 -18.10 1.39 -14.06
N TRP A 876 -18.76 0.69 -15.00
CA TRP A 876 -18.12 -0.38 -15.77
C TRP A 876 -17.04 0.14 -16.70
N ASP A 877 -17.27 1.28 -17.37
CA ASP A 877 -16.30 1.89 -18.27
C ASP A 877 -15.06 2.38 -17.50
N ILE A 878 -15.23 2.90 -16.28
CA ILE A 878 -14.12 3.19 -15.37
C ILE A 878 -13.40 1.90 -14.94
N PHE A 879 -14.14 0.87 -14.50
CA PHE A 879 -13.55 -0.39 -14.03
C PHE A 879 -12.85 -1.21 -15.12
N PHE A 880 -13.35 -1.22 -16.35
CA PHE A 880 -12.83 -2.08 -17.41
C PHE A 880 -11.95 -1.31 -18.40
N TYR A 881 -12.31 -0.08 -18.76
CA TYR A 881 -11.60 0.71 -19.77
C TYR A 881 -10.82 1.90 -19.21
N ARG A 882 -11.03 2.26 -17.93
CA ARG A 882 -10.48 3.47 -17.31
C ARG A 882 -10.94 4.74 -18.04
N ASP A 883 -12.16 4.70 -18.59
CA ASP A 883 -12.76 5.82 -19.34
C ASP A 883 -13.79 6.55 -18.46
N PHE A 884 -13.59 7.87 -18.30
CA PHE A 884 -14.42 8.75 -17.50
C PHE A 884 -15.42 9.59 -18.33
N LYS A 885 -15.49 9.43 -19.66
CA LYS A 885 -16.40 10.20 -20.51
C LYS A 885 -17.87 10.04 -20.11
N LYS A 886 -18.33 8.80 -19.99
CA LYS A 886 -19.71 8.50 -19.58
C LYS A 886 -19.98 8.94 -18.14
N TYR A 887 -18.95 8.92 -17.29
CA TYR A 887 -19.05 9.44 -15.93
C TYR A 887 -19.33 10.95 -15.92
N GLY A 888 -18.64 11.72 -16.76
CA GLY A 888 -18.92 13.15 -16.95
C GLY A 888 -20.30 13.47 -17.50
N GLU A 889 -20.81 12.66 -18.42
CA GLU A 889 -22.19 12.82 -18.92
C GLU A 889 -23.24 12.64 -17.81
N VAL A 890 -23.00 11.70 -16.88
CA VAL A 890 -23.98 11.34 -15.83
C VAL A 890 -23.87 12.23 -14.60
N PHE A 891 -22.64 12.49 -14.14
CA PHE A 891 -22.37 13.20 -12.90
C PHE A 891 -22.08 14.70 -13.11
N GLY A 892 -21.72 15.11 -14.33
CA GLY A 892 -21.27 16.45 -14.69
C GLY A 892 -19.74 16.56 -14.65
N GLY A 893 -19.16 17.36 -15.55
CA GLY A 893 -17.73 17.63 -15.63
C GLY A 893 -17.05 17.03 -16.87
N THR A 894 -15.94 17.66 -17.31
CA THR A 894 -15.13 17.20 -18.42
C THR A 894 -13.91 16.44 -17.89
N PHE A 895 -13.81 15.14 -18.18
CA PHE A 895 -12.72 14.28 -17.72
C PHE A 895 -11.72 14.02 -18.85
N THR A 896 -11.09 15.09 -19.35
CA THR A 896 -9.98 14.99 -20.32
C THR A 896 -8.66 15.33 -19.62
N ALA A 897 -7.53 14.89 -20.19
CA ALA A 897 -6.22 15.20 -19.62
C ALA A 897 -5.97 16.73 -19.50
N ALA A 898 -6.58 17.51 -20.39
CA ALA A 898 -6.44 18.96 -20.44
C ALA A 898 -7.46 19.72 -19.58
N GLU A 899 -8.46 19.08 -18.98
CA GLU A 899 -9.51 19.71 -18.14
C GLU A 899 -9.81 18.91 -16.86
N TRP A 900 -8.89 18.03 -16.46
CA TRP A 900 -9.07 17.21 -15.28
C TRP A 900 -9.35 18.07 -14.03
N PRO A 901 -10.41 17.78 -13.25
CA PRO A 901 -10.86 18.69 -12.19
C PRO A 901 -9.87 18.79 -11.02
N LEU A 902 -9.22 17.68 -10.66
CA LEU A 902 -8.26 17.62 -9.54
C LEU A 902 -6.83 17.73 -10.07
N ARG A 903 -6.41 18.95 -10.41
CA ARG A 903 -5.09 19.21 -10.98
C ARG A 903 -4.43 20.45 -10.38
N HIS A 904 -3.11 20.46 -10.46
CA HIS A 904 -2.27 21.59 -10.16
C HIS A 904 -1.59 22.09 -11.43
N PRO A 905 -1.94 23.30 -11.91
CA PRO A 905 -1.29 23.88 -13.06
C PRO A 905 0.04 24.55 -12.68
N LEU A 906 0.98 24.55 -13.62
CA LEU A 906 2.14 25.43 -13.66
C LEU A 906 1.99 26.39 -14.84
N ARG A 907 2.71 27.50 -14.76
CA ARG A 907 2.82 28.47 -15.83
C ARG A 907 4.28 28.62 -16.21
N LEU A 908 4.57 28.39 -17.49
CA LEU A 908 5.90 28.54 -18.09
C LEU A 908 5.96 29.90 -18.77
N TYR A 909 6.76 30.81 -18.23
CA TYR A 909 7.05 32.12 -18.84
C TYR A 909 8.31 32.03 -19.66
N ILE A 910 8.23 32.45 -20.93
CA ILE A 910 9.37 32.57 -21.83
C ILE A 910 9.43 34.00 -22.31
N ARG A 911 10.62 34.61 -22.24
CA ARG A 911 10.83 36.00 -22.64
C ARG A 911 10.62 36.16 -24.15
N GLU A 912 9.95 37.24 -24.55
CA GLU A 912 9.52 37.44 -25.94
C GLU A 912 10.67 37.58 -26.94
N ASP A 913 11.81 38.14 -26.50
CA ASP A 913 13.04 38.25 -27.30
C ASP A 913 13.61 36.88 -27.65
N VAL A 914 13.63 35.96 -26.70
CA VAL A 914 14.06 34.57 -26.90
C VAL A 914 13.06 33.84 -27.79
N LEU A 915 11.76 34.03 -27.54
CA LEU A 915 10.69 33.39 -28.32
C LEU A 915 10.73 33.83 -29.80
N ALA A 916 11.17 35.05 -30.09
CA ALA A 916 11.36 35.56 -31.46
C ALA A 916 12.51 34.87 -32.22
N GLU A 917 13.50 34.32 -31.51
CA GLU A 917 14.58 33.54 -32.13
C GLU A 917 14.15 32.08 -32.43
N LEU A 918 13.03 31.61 -31.86
CA LEU A 918 12.44 30.29 -32.14
C LEU A 918 11.31 30.40 -33.18
N TRP A 919 11.69 30.40 -34.45
CA TRP A 919 10.78 30.48 -35.60
C TRP A 919 9.64 29.43 -35.57
N ASP A 920 9.81 28.32 -34.84
CA ASP A 920 8.88 27.18 -34.78
C ASP A 920 7.78 27.29 -33.69
N HIS A 921 7.93 28.18 -32.70
CA HIS A 921 7.06 28.24 -31.50
C HIS A 921 6.00 29.36 -31.51
N GLY A 922 5.68 29.91 -32.68
CA GLY A 922 4.52 30.78 -32.84
C GLY A 922 4.74 32.22 -32.37
N VAL A 923 5.69 32.90 -33.00
CA VAL A 923 5.35 34.24 -33.47
C VAL A 923 4.53 33.99 -34.72
N GLY A 924 3.22 34.23 -34.64
CA GLY A 924 2.29 33.95 -35.73
C GLY A 924 2.89 34.35 -37.06
N ALA A 925 2.81 33.47 -38.06
CA ALA A 925 3.25 33.74 -39.41
C ALA A 925 2.89 35.19 -39.71
N VAL A 926 3.91 36.05 -39.83
CA VAL A 926 3.71 37.34 -40.45
C VAL A 926 3.05 36.97 -41.76
N SER A 927 1.78 37.31 -41.90
CA SER A 927 1.07 37.09 -43.15
C SER A 927 1.88 37.89 -44.16
N VAL A 928 2.77 37.19 -44.87
CA VAL A 928 3.23 37.65 -46.16
C VAL A 928 1.92 37.84 -46.89
N ALA A 929 1.55 39.11 -47.13
CA ALA A 929 0.37 39.46 -47.90
C ALA A 929 0.39 38.51 -49.09
N GLY A 930 -0.62 37.62 -49.14
CA GLY A 930 -0.65 36.54 -50.11
C GLY A 930 -0.35 37.14 -51.47
N ARG A 931 0.50 36.47 -52.26
CA ARG A 931 0.61 36.84 -53.68
C ARG A 931 -0.81 36.90 -54.22
N VAL A 932 -1.25 38.11 -54.58
CA VAL A 932 -2.52 38.31 -55.28
C VAL A 932 -2.44 37.45 -56.52
N ASP A 933 -3.31 36.45 -56.62
CA ASP A 933 -3.34 35.58 -57.78
C ASP A 933 -3.76 36.45 -58.98
N PRO A 934 -2.88 36.66 -59.97
CA PRO A 934 -3.20 37.51 -61.12
C PRO A 934 -4.36 36.97 -61.98
N TYR A 935 -4.85 35.76 -61.71
CA TYR A 935 -5.99 35.15 -62.37
C TYR A 935 -7.30 35.19 -61.54
N GLU A 936 -7.28 35.69 -60.30
CA GLU A 936 -8.48 35.80 -59.44
C GLU A 936 -9.60 36.62 -60.13
N ALA A 937 -9.22 37.65 -60.89
CA ALA A 937 -10.17 38.48 -61.65
C ALA A 937 -10.82 37.76 -62.86
N ASN A 938 -10.28 36.61 -63.29
CA ASN A 938 -10.76 35.83 -64.43
C ASN A 938 -11.23 34.42 -64.04
N GLU A 939 -11.38 34.13 -62.75
CA GLU A 939 -11.96 32.86 -62.30
C GLU A 939 -13.46 32.79 -62.62
N LEU A 940 -13.81 31.87 -63.53
CA LEU A 940 -15.19 31.51 -63.82
C LEU A 940 -15.66 30.49 -62.78
N GLN A 941 -16.39 30.95 -61.76
CA GLN A 941 -17.13 30.05 -60.86
C GLN A 941 -18.30 29.40 -61.60
N LEU A 942 -18.09 28.15 -62.01
CA LEU A 942 -19.14 27.30 -62.57
C LEU A 942 -19.79 26.49 -61.44
N SER A 943 -20.94 26.96 -60.98
CA SER A 943 -21.78 26.18 -60.06
C SER A 943 -22.53 25.09 -60.83
N PRO A 944 -22.48 23.82 -60.41
CA PRO A 944 -23.25 22.76 -61.05
C PRO A 944 -24.75 23.05 -60.94
N SER A 945 -25.48 22.87 -62.04
CA SER A 945 -26.93 23.08 -62.10
C SER A 945 -27.74 22.01 -61.35
N LEU A 946 -27.11 20.88 -60.99
CA LEU A 946 -27.69 19.83 -60.18
C LEU A 946 -26.60 19.18 -59.31
N VAL A 947 -26.80 19.16 -58.00
CA VAL A 947 -25.92 18.46 -57.05
C VAL A 947 -26.69 17.28 -56.47
N ILE A 948 -26.18 16.07 -56.70
CA ILE A 948 -26.72 14.84 -56.11
C ILE A 948 -25.83 14.50 -54.92
N ASN A 949 -26.35 14.63 -53.70
CA ASN A 949 -25.64 14.26 -52.49
C ASN A 949 -26.05 12.83 -52.04
N PRO A 950 -25.40 12.23 -51.03
CA PRO A 950 -25.76 10.89 -50.53
C PRO A 950 -27.22 10.77 -50.04
N ASN A 951 -27.91 11.89 -49.80
CA ASN A 951 -29.30 11.96 -49.37
C ASN A 951 -30.28 12.25 -50.53
N GLY A 952 -29.80 12.36 -51.77
CA GLY A 952 -30.63 12.58 -52.97
C GLY A 952 -30.49 13.98 -53.59
N VAL A 953 -31.51 14.36 -54.38
CA VAL A 953 -31.62 15.69 -55.01
C VAL A 953 -32.47 16.59 -54.11
N GLU A 954 -31.92 17.73 -53.70
CA GLU A 954 -32.48 18.65 -52.69
C GLU A 954 -33.81 19.35 -53.09
N SER A 955 -34.38 19.03 -54.26
CA SER A 955 -35.59 19.68 -54.81
C SER A 955 -36.57 18.73 -55.53
N ALA A 956 -36.63 17.46 -55.15
CA ALA A 956 -37.68 16.57 -55.64
C ALA A 956 -39.04 16.95 -55.02
N ALA A 957 -40.05 17.23 -55.86
CA ALA A 957 -41.44 17.41 -55.42
C ALA A 957 -41.95 16.16 -54.67
N ALA A 958 -42.99 16.32 -53.84
CA ALA A 958 -43.49 15.33 -52.87
C ALA A 958 -43.77 13.91 -53.43
N ASP A 959 -43.90 13.76 -54.75
CA ASP A 959 -44.20 12.49 -55.42
C ASP A 959 -42.99 11.93 -56.23
N GLY A 960 -41.81 12.54 -56.11
CA GLY A 960 -40.57 12.10 -56.77
C GLY A 960 -39.73 11.17 -55.88
N LEU A 961 -39.28 10.04 -56.44
CA LEU A 961 -38.34 9.12 -55.78
C LEU A 961 -36.99 9.83 -55.51
N ALA A 962 -36.80 10.30 -54.28
CA ALA A 962 -35.63 11.08 -53.87
C ALA A 962 -34.34 10.25 -53.68
N ALA A 963 -34.40 8.92 -53.65
CA ALA A 963 -33.21 8.05 -53.61
C ALA A 963 -33.50 6.65 -54.19
N PRO A 964 -32.53 5.99 -54.85
CA PRO A 964 -32.64 4.56 -55.14
C PRO A 964 -32.56 3.77 -53.82
N ARG A 965 -33.56 2.94 -53.53
CA ARG A 965 -33.50 2.00 -52.40
C ARG A 965 -32.38 0.99 -52.65
N ASN A 966 -31.51 0.81 -51.64
CA ASN A 966 -30.39 -0.14 -51.58
C ASN A 966 -29.06 0.31 -52.19
N VAL A 967 -28.46 1.37 -51.63
CA VAL A 967 -26.99 1.49 -51.60
C VAL A 967 -26.59 1.51 -50.13
N ALA A 968 -26.14 0.35 -49.65
CA ALA A 968 -25.59 0.14 -48.32
C ALA A 968 -24.08 0.43 -48.32
#